data_AF-A0A7C7Q1N8-F1
#
_entry.id   AF-A0A7C7Q1N8-F1
#
_cell.length_a   1.000
_cell.length_b   1.000
_cell.length_c   1.000
_cell.angle_alpha   90.00
_cell.angle_beta   90.00
_cell.angle_gamma   90.00
#
_symmetry.space_group_name_H-M   'P 1'
#
loop_
_entity.id
_entity.type
_entity.pdbx_description
1 polymer ?
#
loop_
_entity_poly.entity_id
_entity_poly.type
_entity_poly.pdbx_seq_one_letter_code
_entity_poly.pdbx_strand_id
1 'polypeptide(L)'
;MSGAYGTGKSHLMALFGLLCKSREAQKLFAKAYPIYEPLLHAIGERSWLVVYISLDAYSAPQVSLEQVLWRETLRALKHLATQRNRSHEMPALPDTIPASRADAFNQLQIACKACGCECILWLIDELAMFLSAKSHRELQHDASFLQFIGQYAHRSRAWIITAIQKTLEDIGELEPYSLTQIKDRYHRHTLSFAHTRELLHRNLIAPLEPHEFRHLMNRWHRELRTAFPLLDFSAEELTACYPLHPFTVTCLERATAQFFSRTRSVVEFIQTQLSEHLDAEAFQLLTPNLIYEHFLPDILTHPDLHAYGDSVVPYFEQNANELLPERPHIVPLIAKALVVFKIAGLDASVRRIAHTFLWDTGLGGEMNYSYILSVLETLRMRGNYIETARREEDYGDVYVVDVAATLNEMLRRRLQAVVETLTDADQRIVQYAWECCESGSWVLPPLEGKRSLNTEWLNTQRSVAVQCADLRELTYEHLCNLMEFIASSQCPDDLHLFIGLPLGIEEQLQSIEQTIRGLPNTRWRNAIAILIPRELTQGELVRLRENTAARLLLDDPTLRDSEAGMALWQRLRQEQPARMQETQRIMRDAYLNGTLIVGDRKLPISALVTRTGTFADALTAIANSALPKVYPQFIRIAPKMPLRNIEALHRLVHAILAGEPLQGMMPEVQELWRMVALPMGLGHVFEGLPATSEARSDDELLQFISNAIIHASAPMPYAQLCALVRKSEYGLTPALIELTIATLLRRGDLTALDANDTPLPLHRLKTPFEQGIASLVATPLIENEIWHRALEYASAIGVEAFNTQSNAEARVDAEHFARASSQQRLWHQLLAWKRSTLTSWQDCKAQLMHLRTNLQHSDAQWRRAFAVLSTIETTLSAIADDVTAGDGLQRWVLTLDEARIAPEQLSHDWLHYQHLHDALRKHARAVLRAQAWLMHPELKLPPQLEQIRAELLLRIDSGEALMEELPQLMEKWQELWLDYVQLYMKHHQMAHSDKVFEPYIQLRRTPAYRFLTRLLKLHQPLINMRQVLQSIAHELNKQCPQTSAQLQRWLLEAPVCPQCRLQLGEQVSLTPVKQVMEQLERVARIAKERICASGVRKRIENYIATMPSGYARNRMERLMHLSVDDDHEMWLSALTDDVLEHLNAVLFPTAPAVRTLEQLTHELAGRVMTKTEAVQTFVAWLDQPSKLQPRDKIKFVSERLDSDD
;
A
#
# COMPACT_ATOMS: atom_id res chain seq x y z
N MET A 1 32.85 -16.39 65.76
CA MET A 1 31.58 -15.70 65.43
C MET A 1 30.44 -16.69 65.63
N SER A 2 29.86 -16.71 66.83
CA SER A 2 28.73 -17.58 67.18
C SER A 2 27.65 -16.68 67.79
N GLY A 3 26.91 -16.00 66.92
CA GLY A 3 25.78 -15.14 67.28
C GLY A 3 24.55 -15.60 66.51
N ALA A 4 23.39 -15.56 67.16
CA ALA A 4 22.12 -16.15 66.75
C ALA A 4 21.46 -15.57 65.48
N TYR A 5 22.19 -14.86 64.60
CA TYR A 5 21.60 -14.09 63.51
C TYR A 5 21.95 -14.70 62.15
N GLY A 6 21.04 -15.55 61.66
CA GLY A 6 21.03 -16.03 60.29
C GLY A 6 20.66 -14.93 59.30
N THR A 7 21.19 -15.05 58.08
CA THR A 7 21.05 -14.15 56.92
C THR A 7 22.04 -12.96 56.88
N GLY A 8 22.65 -12.73 55.71
CA GLY A 8 23.68 -11.70 55.51
C GLY A 8 23.22 -10.26 55.75
N LYS A 9 21.92 -10.00 55.96
CA LYS A 9 21.36 -8.66 56.20
C LYS A 9 21.75 -8.12 57.58
N SER A 10 21.62 -8.93 58.65
CA SER A 10 21.99 -8.52 60.01
C SER A 10 23.51 -8.32 60.14
N HIS A 11 24.30 -9.17 59.48
CA HIS A 11 25.76 -9.02 59.38
C HIS A 11 26.16 -7.72 58.66
N LEU A 12 25.47 -7.39 57.57
CA LEU A 12 25.69 -6.14 56.85
C LEU A 12 25.34 -4.91 57.70
N MET A 13 24.24 -4.97 58.46
CA MET A 13 23.87 -3.90 59.40
C MET A 13 24.90 -3.76 60.53
N ALA A 14 25.38 -4.88 61.08
CA ALA A 14 26.45 -4.90 62.07
C ALA A 14 27.73 -4.25 61.52
N LEU A 15 28.11 -4.59 60.28
CA LEU A 15 29.24 -3.98 59.57
C LEU A 15 29.07 -2.46 59.42
N PHE A 16 27.91 -1.98 58.96
CA PHE A 16 27.66 -0.53 58.84
C PHE A 16 27.79 0.20 60.17
N GLY A 17 27.21 -0.35 61.24
CA GLY A 17 27.34 0.27 62.54
C GLY A 17 28.76 0.19 63.10
N LEU A 18 29.53 -0.86 62.81
CA LEU A 18 30.95 -0.96 63.18
C LEU A 18 31.80 0.10 62.44
N LEU A 19 31.57 0.25 61.13
CA LEU A 19 32.24 1.27 60.31
C LEU A 19 31.91 2.69 60.78
N CYS A 20 30.70 2.93 61.30
CA CYS A 20 30.35 4.24 61.88
C CYS A 20 30.94 4.46 63.29
N LYS A 21 31.23 3.40 64.05
CA LYS A 21 31.75 3.47 65.42
C LYS A 21 33.28 3.47 65.52
N SER A 22 33.99 2.78 64.62
CA SER A 22 35.41 2.49 64.76
C SER A 22 36.24 2.89 63.53
N ARG A 23 37.22 3.78 63.73
CA ARG A 23 38.21 4.15 62.71
C ARG A 23 39.15 3.01 62.33
N GLU A 24 39.40 2.08 63.25
CA GLU A 24 40.22 0.89 62.97
C GLU A 24 39.51 -0.06 62.00
N ALA A 25 38.21 -0.27 62.22
CA ALA A 25 37.39 -1.06 61.30
C ALA A 25 37.35 -0.44 59.89
N GLN A 26 37.30 0.89 59.78
CA GLN A 26 37.38 1.59 58.49
C GLN A 26 38.69 1.31 57.76
N LYS A 27 39.83 1.36 58.45
CA LYS A 27 41.16 1.08 57.86
C LYS A 27 41.28 -0.36 57.38
N LEU A 28 40.83 -1.32 58.19
CA LEU A 28 40.84 -2.73 57.83
C LEU A 28 39.96 -3.01 56.60
N PHE A 29 38.78 -2.40 56.56
CA PHE A 29 37.88 -2.54 55.42
C PHE A 29 38.46 -1.90 54.15
N ALA A 30 39.06 -0.71 54.23
CA ALA A 30 39.71 -0.04 53.09
C ALA A 30 40.86 -0.86 52.51
N LYS A 31 41.65 -1.54 53.36
CA LYS A 31 42.74 -2.42 52.90
C LYS A 31 42.24 -3.60 52.08
N ALA A 32 41.12 -4.21 52.49
CA ALA A 32 40.50 -5.31 51.76
C ALA A 32 39.75 -4.82 50.50
N TYR A 33 39.19 -3.61 50.55
CA TYR A 33 38.37 -3.05 49.48
C TYR A 33 38.74 -1.58 49.20
N PRO A 34 39.85 -1.32 48.48
CA PRO A 34 40.39 0.03 48.28
C PRO A 34 39.41 1.00 47.59
N ILE A 35 38.50 0.47 46.76
CA ILE A 35 37.51 1.26 46.03
C ILE A 35 36.57 2.08 46.94
N TYR A 36 36.40 1.68 48.20
CA TYR A 36 35.50 2.35 49.16
C TYR A 36 36.22 3.35 50.08
N GLU A 37 37.53 3.54 49.93
CA GLU A 37 38.32 4.42 50.79
C GLU A 37 37.78 5.87 50.86
N PRO A 38 37.35 6.51 49.75
CA PRO A 38 36.76 7.86 49.81
C PRO A 38 35.47 7.93 50.64
N LEU A 39 34.64 6.89 50.58
CA LEU A 39 33.38 6.81 51.33
C LEU A 39 33.65 6.64 52.82
N LEU A 40 34.61 5.78 53.17
CA LEU A 40 34.99 5.53 54.57
C LEU A 40 35.59 6.78 55.22
N HIS A 41 36.35 7.58 54.47
CA HIS A 41 36.85 8.86 54.93
C HIS A 41 35.71 9.80 55.32
N ALA A 42 34.70 9.97 54.46
CA ALA A 42 33.53 10.81 54.71
C ALA A 42 32.71 10.35 55.92
N ILE A 43 32.62 9.03 56.16
CA ILE A 43 31.97 8.47 57.35
C ILE A 43 32.80 8.75 58.62
N GLY A 44 34.12 8.59 58.54
CA GLY A 44 35.06 8.76 59.66
C GLY A 44 35.31 10.21 60.11
N GLU A 45 34.98 11.19 59.29
CA GLU A 45 34.95 12.62 59.66
C GLU A 45 33.79 12.98 60.60
N ARG A 46 32.72 12.16 60.63
CA ARG A 46 31.51 12.42 61.42
C ARG A 46 31.48 11.58 62.70
N SER A 47 30.80 12.09 63.73
CA SER A 47 30.54 11.35 64.97
C SER A 47 29.11 10.80 65.00
N TRP A 48 28.98 9.50 65.28
CA TRP A 48 27.73 8.76 65.13
C TRP A 48 27.21 8.22 66.46
N LEU A 49 25.91 8.42 66.72
CA LEU A 49 25.15 7.61 67.67
C LEU A 49 24.53 6.45 66.89
N VAL A 50 25.04 5.24 67.07
CA VAL A 50 24.51 4.05 66.40
C VAL A 50 23.66 3.25 67.38
N VAL A 51 22.39 3.06 67.02
CA VAL A 51 21.36 2.38 67.80
C VAL A 51 20.97 1.09 67.09
N TYR A 52 21.18 -0.04 67.76
CA TYR A 52 20.76 -1.34 67.27
C TYR A 52 19.44 -1.73 67.92
N ILE A 53 18.45 -2.11 67.10
CA ILE A 53 17.11 -2.48 67.53
C ILE A 53 16.79 -3.82 66.89
N SER A 54 16.66 -4.86 67.71
CA SER A 54 16.16 -6.17 67.27
C SER A 54 14.71 -6.27 67.74
N LEU A 55 13.76 -6.33 66.80
CA LEU A 55 12.33 -6.27 67.13
C LEU A 55 11.75 -7.61 67.61
N ASP A 56 12.49 -8.71 67.43
CA ASP A 56 12.19 -10.03 67.99
C ASP A 56 12.16 -10.04 69.53
N ALA A 57 12.92 -9.15 70.17
CA ALA A 57 12.96 -8.97 71.61
C ALA A 57 11.69 -8.33 72.20
N TYR A 58 10.69 -8.01 71.36
CA TYR A 58 9.48 -7.27 71.74
C TYR A 58 8.21 -8.01 71.36
N SER A 59 7.21 -7.96 72.24
CA SER A 59 5.86 -8.43 71.91
C SER A 59 5.16 -7.41 71.01
N ALA A 60 5.08 -7.71 69.71
CA ALA A 60 4.48 -6.83 68.71
C ALA A 60 3.08 -6.31 69.08
N PRO A 61 2.12 -7.11 69.57
CA PRO A 61 0.78 -6.60 69.91
C PRO A 61 0.77 -5.60 71.08
N GLN A 62 1.80 -5.58 71.93
CA GLN A 62 1.78 -4.82 73.19
C GLN A 62 2.50 -3.47 73.12
N VAL A 63 3.39 -3.29 72.14
CA VAL A 63 4.29 -2.12 72.07
C VAL A 63 4.32 -1.58 70.63
N SER A 64 4.20 -0.27 70.45
CA SER A 64 4.32 0.35 69.12
C SER A 64 5.80 0.47 68.69
N LEU A 65 6.05 0.47 67.37
CA LEU A 65 7.39 0.66 66.82
C LEU A 65 8.00 2.00 67.29
N GLU A 66 7.14 3.02 67.39
CA GLU A 66 7.47 4.35 67.90
C GLU A 66 8.05 4.32 69.31
N GLN A 67 7.41 3.58 70.23
CA GLN A 67 7.88 3.45 71.61
C GLN A 67 9.21 2.69 71.69
N VAL A 68 9.37 1.63 70.90
CA VAL A 68 10.62 0.84 70.88
C VAL A 68 11.80 1.71 70.42
N LEU A 69 11.63 2.40 69.29
CA LEU A 69 12.69 3.23 68.72
C LEU A 69 13.12 4.34 69.68
N TRP A 70 12.17 5.04 70.30
CA TRP A 70 12.47 6.07 71.28
C TRP A 70 13.24 5.54 72.48
N ARG A 71 12.75 4.46 73.08
CA ARG A 71 13.34 3.87 74.28
C ARG A 71 14.77 3.40 74.05
N GLU A 72 15.02 2.69 72.95
CA GLU A 72 16.36 2.18 72.64
C GLU A 72 17.31 3.31 72.24
N THR A 73 16.82 4.37 71.60
CA THR A 73 17.65 5.54 71.29
C THR A 73 18.04 6.30 72.56
N LEU A 74 17.12 6.50 73.50
CA LEU A 74 17.43 7.11 74.80
C LEU A 74 18.41 6.27 75.60
N ARG A 75 18.26 4.94 75.60
CA ARG A 75 19.20 4.02 76.27
C ARG A 75 20.60 4.13 75.66
N ALA A 76 20.70 4.10 74.33
CA ALA A 76 21.98 4.24 73.63
C ALA A 76 22.65 5.60 73.92
N LEU A 77 21.86 6.68 73.95
CA LEU A 77 22.34 8.03 74.25
C LEU A 77 22.80 8.18 75.70
N LYS A 78 22.02 7.68 76.69
CA LYS A 78 22.41 7.68 78.13
C LYS A 78 23.71 6.90 78.34
N HIS A 79 23.83 5.73 77.71
CA HIS A 79 25.03 4.91 77.77
C HIS A 79 26.25 5.62 77.17
N LEU A 80 26.10 6.23 75.99
CA LEU A 80 27.16 7.01 75.35
C LEU A 80 27.58 8.24 76.18
N ALA A 81 26.61 8.98 76.72
CA ALA A 81 26.86 10.13 77.58
C ALA A 81 27.67 9.74 78.82
N THR A 82 27.37 8.58 79.40
CA THR A 82 28.12 8.03 80.53
C THR A 82 29.54 7.64 80.13
N GLN A 83 29.69 6.91 79.01
CA GLN A 83 31.00 6.52 78.49
C GLN A 83 31.91 7.71 78.15
N ARG A 84 31.31 8.83 77.71
CA ARG A 84 32.03 10.06 77.36
C ARG A 84 32.12 11.07 78.50
N ASN A 85 31.61 10.73 79.69
CA ASN A 85 31.56 11.59 80.87
C ASN A 85 30.79 12.93 80.63
N ARG A 86 29.77 12.91 79.76
CA ARG A 86 28.94 14.06 79.38
C ARG A 86 27.49 13.98 79.85
N SER A 87 27.19 13.11 80.81
CA SER A 87 25.82 12.95 81.32
C SER A 87 25.21 14.25 81.88
N HIS A 88 26.03 15.18 82.36
CA HIS A 88 25.59 16.49 82.87
C HIS A 88 25.22 17.50 81.75
N GLU A 89 25.69 17.30 80.52
CA GLU A 89 25.43 18.18 79.37
C GLU A 89 24.14 17.79 78.61
N MET A 90 23.55 16.65 78.96
CA MET A 90 22.39 16.11 78.27
C MET A 90 21.09 16.76 78.79
N PRO A 91 20.24 17.34 77.91
CA PRO A 91 18.94 17.84 78.32
C PRO A 91 18.04 16.70 78.81
N ALA A 92 17.19 16.99 79.80
CA ALA A 92 16.25 16.00 80.34
C ALA A 92 15.19 15.65 79.29
N LEU A 93 15.30 14.44 78.72
CA LEU A 93 14.32 13.89 77.80
C LEU A 93 13.35 12.95 78.55
N PRO A 94 12.03 13.03 78.28
CA PRO A 94 11.05 12.18 78.93
C PRO A 94 11.19 10.72 78.47
N ASP A 95 10.89 9.78 79.38
CA ASP A 95 10.96 8.34 79.08
C ASP A 95 9.87 7.90 78.07
N THR A 96 8.80 8.67 77.91
CA THR A 96 7.77 8.51 76.87
C THR A 96 7.84 9.62 75.83
N ILE A 97 7.44 9.35 74.59
CA ILE A 97 7.45 10.36 73.52
C ILE A 97 6.43 11.48 73.82
N PRO A 98 6.85 12.76 73.77
CA PRO A 98 5.95 13.91 73.78
C PRO A 98 4.89 13.87 72.66
N ALA A 99 3.73 14.51 72.88
CA ALA A 99 2.61 14.50 71.91
C ALA A 99 2.99 15.01 70.50
N SER A 100 3.97 15.92 70.39
CA SER A 100 4.52 16.39 69.11
C SER A 100 5.76 15.56 68.73
N ARG A 101 5.61 14.67 67.74
CA ARG A 101 6.72 13.84 67.20
C ARG A 101 7.88 14.70 66.69
N ALA A 102 7.58 15.81 65.99
CA ALA A 102 8.61 16.68 65.41
C ALA A 102 9.48 17.34 66.50
N ASP A 103 8.86 17.86 67.55
CA ASP A 103 9.59 18.53 68.64
C ASP A 103 10.40 17.52 69.45
N ALA A 104 9.83 16.33 69.73
CA ALA A 104 10.51 15.25 70.43
C ALA A 104 11.82 14.84 69.74
N PHE A 105 11.77 14.57 68.44
CA PHE A 105 12.95 14.15 67.68
C PHE A 105 13.95 15.30 67.45
N ASN A 106 13.50 16.55 67.36
CA ASN A 106 14.39 17.71 67.35
C ASN A 106 15.15 17.85 68.68
N GLN A 107 14.48 17.70 69.83
CA GLN A 107 15.14 17.69 71.14
C GLN A 107 16.12 16.52 71.28
N LEU A 108 15.78 15.34 70.73
CA LEU A 108 16.68 14.20 70.67
C LEU A 108 17.96 14.51 69.88
N GLN A 109 17.86 15.22 68.75
CA GLN A 109 19.02 15.65 67.96
C GLN A 109 19.90 16.65 68.73
N ILE A 110 19.29 17.59 69.47
CA ILE A 110 20.01 18.53 70.33
C ILE A 110 20.78 17.77 71.42
N ALA A 111 20.14 16.80 72.06
CA ALA A 111 20.77 15.95 73.07
C ALA A 111 21.93 15.13 72.49
N CYS A 112 21.79 14.58 71.28
CA CYS A 112 22.87 13.88 70.59
C CYS A 112 24.08 14.79 70.33
N LYS A 113 23.84 16.03 69.90
CA LYS A 113 24.91 17.03 69.68
C LYS A 113 25.64 17.38 70.96
N ALA A 114 24.92 17.58 72.07
CA ALA A 114 25.54 17.84 73.38
C ALA A 114 26.48 16.67 73.79
N CYS A 115 26.05 15.44 73.55
CA CYS A 115 26.86 14.23 73.78
C CYS A 115 28.00 14.00 72.75
N GLY A 116 28.23 14.94 71.84
CA GLY A 116 29.31 14.91 70.86
C GLY A 116 29.04 13.99 69.66
N CYS A 117 27.77 13.72 69.33
CA CYS A 117 27.37 13.03 68.11
C CYS A 117 26.61 13.96 67.17
N GLU A 118 27.08 14.05 65.93
CA GLU A 118 26.42 14.85 64.89
C GLU A 118 25.32 14.09 64.16
N CYS A 119 25.45 12.76 64.12
CA CYS A 119 24.67 11.87 63.29
C CYS A 119 24.03 10.76 64.11
N ILE A 120 22.81 10.32 63.75
CA ILE A 120 22.13 9.17 64.37
C ILE A 120 21.96 8.08 63.31
N LEU A 121 22.28 6.84 63.64
CA LEU A 121 22.05 5.67 62.78
C LEU A 121 21.18 4.66 63.52
N TRP A 122 19.96 4.43 63.04
CA TRP A 122 19.06 3.39 63.50
C TRP A 122 19.21 2.14 62.63
N LEU A 123 19.55 1.03 63.26
CA LEU A 123 19.67 -0.28 62.64
C LEU A 123 18.59 -1.19 63.21
N ILE A 124 17.52 -1.39 62.45
CA ILE A 124 16.30 -2.11 62.88
C ILE A 124 16.21 -3.47 62.17
N ASP A 125 16.29 -4.55 62.94
CA ASP A 125 16.15 -5.92 62.44
C ASP A 125 14.73 -6.48 62.72
N GLU A 126 14.33 -7.46 61.92
CA GLU A 126 13.04 -8.18 62.02
C GLU A 126 11.77 -7.32 61.91
N LEU A 127 11.85 -6.22 61.16
CA LEU A 127 10.71 -5.31 60.96
C LEU A 127 9.49 -6.00 60.36
N ALA A 128 9.70 -6.87 59.38
CA ALA A 128 8.59 -7.54 58.69
C ALA A 128 7.80 -8.48 59.63
N MET A 129 8.50 -9.26 60.46
CA MET A 129 7.84 -10.14 61.44
C MET A 129 7.09 -9.31 62.48
N PHE A 130 7.72 -8.24 62.99
CA PHE A 130 7.12 -7.37 63.98
C PHE A 130 5.82 -6.72 63.47
N LEU A 131 5.79 -6.24 62.22
CA LEU A 131 4.58 -5.67 61.63
C LEU A 131 3.50 -6.73 61.33
N SER A 132 3.89 -7.93 60.88
CA SER A 132 2.94 -8.99 60.53
C SER A 132 2.13 -9.51 61.73
N ALA A 133 2.65 -9.34 62.94
CA ALA A 133 1.99 -9.76 64.17
C ALA A 133 1.03 -8.70 64.76
N LYS A 134 0.82 -7.57 64.07
CA LYS A 134 -0.04 -6.45 64.52
C LYS A 134 -1.49 -6.60 64.05
N SER A 135 -2.43 -6.09 64.84
CA SER A 135 -3.80 -5.88 64.37
C SER A 135 -3.85 -4.74 63.34
N HIS A 136 -4.91 -4.68 62.51
CA HIS A 136 -5.04 -3.68 61.45
C HIS A 136 -4.87 -2.22 61.93
N ARG A 137 -5.48 -1.86 63.07
CA ARG A 137 -5.36 -0.50 63.65
C ARG A 137 -3.95 -0.17 64.12
N GLU A 138 -3.27 -1.12 64.77
CA GLU A 138 -1.91 -0.95 65.28
C GLU A 138 -0.90 -0.91 64.13
N LEU A 139 -1.10 -1.75 63.12
CA LEU A 139 -0.33 -1.79 61.89
C LEU A 139 -0.39 -0.44 61.17
N GLN A 140 -1.57 0.18 61.07
CA GLN A 140 -1.72 1.50 60.45
C GLN A 140 -1.06 2.62 61.26
N HIS A 141 -1.07 2.53 62.59
CA HIS A 141 -0.34 3.47 63.45
C HIS A 141 1.18 3.36 63.26
N ASP A 142 1.72 2.14 63.24
CA ASP A 142 3.15 1.89 63.01
C ASP A 142 3.56 2.26 61.56
N ALA A 143 2.67 2.10 60.58
CA ALA A 143 2.87 2.60 59.21
C ALA A 143 2.96 4.13 59.14
N SER A 144 2.07 4.85 59.84
CA SER A 144 2.16 6.31 59.97
C SER A 144 3.46 6.75 60.63
N PHE A 145 3.94 6.01 61.64
CA PHE A 145 5.23 6.29 62.26
C PHE A 145 6.41 6.04 61.31
N LEU A 146 6.38 4.96 60.52
CA LEU A 146 7.40 4.69 59.49
C LEU A 146 7.49 5.81 58.45
N GLN A 147 6.34 6.39 58.06
CA GLN A 147 6.31 7.57 57.18
C GLN A 147 6.95 8.78 57.85
N PHE A 148 6.58 9.06 59.10
CA PHE A 148 7.15 10.18 59.87
C PHE A 148 8.67 10.05 60.01
N ILE A 149 9.16 8.90 60.49
CA ILE A 149 10.58 8.72 60.80
C ILE A 149 11.45 8.72 59.53
N GLY A 150 10.94 8.17 58.42
CA GLY A 150 11.59 8.27 57.12
C GLY A 150 11.69 9.72 56.63
N GLN A 151 10.63 10.50 56.78
CA GLN A 151 10.63 11.92 56.42
C GLN A 151 11.53 12.77 57.34
N TYR A 152 11.59 12.44 58.63
CA TYR A 152 12.50 13.05 59.59
C TYR A 152 13.96 12.76 59.23
N ALA A 153 14.31 11.50 58.94
CA ALA A 153 15.65 11.09 58.54
C ALA A 153 16.12 11.84 57.28
N HIS A 154 15.24 12.08 56.32
CA HIS A 154 15.58 12.82 55.10
C HIS A 154 15.94 14.31 55.34
N ARG A 155 15.40 14.93 56.39
CA ARG A 155 15.59 16.36 56.72
C ARG A 155 16.60 16.61 57.85
N SER A 156 17.02 15.55 58.53
CA SER A 156 17.92 15.61 59.67
C SER A 156 19.21 14.84 59.38
N ARG A 157 20.20 14.93 60.27
CA ARG A 157 21.40 14.09 60.19
C ARG A 157 21.14 12.72 60.82
N ALA A 158 20.11 12.03 60.34
CA ALA A 158 19.73 10.71 60.83
C ALA A 158 19.54 9.73 59.66
N TRP A 159 19.93 8.48 59.89
CA TRP A 159 19.81 7.38 58.93
C TRP A 159 19.07 6.23 59.57
N ILE A 160 18.20 5.60 58.80
CA ILE A 160 17.44 4.43 59.21
C ILE A 160 17.70 3.31 58.21
N ILE A 161 18.15 2.16 58.71
CA ILE A 161 18.35 0.95 57.91
C ILE A 161 17.53 -0.15 58.57
N THR A 162 16.61 -0.72 57.80
CA THR A 162 15.69 -1.76 58.25
C THR A 162 15.93 -3.04 57.47
N ALA A 163 16.06 -4.18 58.14
CA ALA A 163 16.01 -5.47 57.48
C ALA A 163 14.56 -5.93 57.34
N ILE A 164 14.13 -6.14 56.08
CA ILE A 164 12.84 -6.76 55.77
C ILE A 164 13.06 -8.11 55.07
N GLN A 165 12.22 -9.04 55.50
CA GLN A 165 12.25 -10.46 55.22
C GLN A 165 11.18 -10.85 54.18
N LYS A 166 9.96 -10.30 54.35
CA LYS A 166 8.88 -10.28 53.36
C LYS A 166 8.73 -8.86 52.81
N THR A 167 8.17 -8.70 51.62
CA THR A 167 7.90 -7.36 51.10
C THR A 167 6.81 -6.71 51.94
N LEU A 168 6.80 -5.37 52.05
CA LEU A 168 5.79 -4.67 52.85
C LEU A 168 4.38 -4.89 52.27
N GLU A 169 4.31 -5.22 50.98
CA GLU A 169 3.12 -5.60 50.24
C GLU A 169 2.50 -6.92 50.72
N ASP A 170 3.31 -7.83 51.27
CA ASP A 170 2.87 -9.14 51.76
C ASP A 170 2.49 -9.14 53.26
N ILE A 171 2.53 -7.97 53.91
CA ILE A 171 2.35 -7.81 55.36
C ILE A 171 0.98 -7.18 55.64
N GLY A 172 -0.02 -8.03 55.87
CA GLY A 172 -1.37 -7.63 56.28
C GLY A 172 -2.07 -6.68 55.31
N GLU A 173 -3.25 -6.18 55.69
CA GLU A 173 -4.01 -5.19 54.89
C GLU A 173 -3.52 -3.76 55.18
N LEU A 174 -2.29 -3.43 54.79
CA LEU A 174 -1.84 -2.04 54.80
C LEU A 174 -2.56 -1.24 53.70
N GLU A 175 -3.02 -0.03 54.04
CA GLU A 175 -3.68 0.83 53.06
C GLU A 175 -2.73 1.15 51.87
N PRO A 176 -3.19 1.03 50.61
CA PRO A 176 -2.35 1.25 49.42
C PRO A 176 -1.65 2.62 49.39
N TYR A 177 -2.32 3.65 49.91
CA TYR A 177 -1.75 4.99 50.03
C TYR A 177 -0.58 5.02 51.03
N SER A 178 -0.73 4.35 52.17
CA SER A 178 0.29 4.30 53.21
C SER A 178 1.52 3.51 52.77
N LEU A 179 1.32 2.42 52.04
CA LEU A 179 2.39 1.65 51.40
C LEU A 179 3.18 2.49 50.40
N THR A 180 2.51 3.21 49.50
CA THR A 180 3.16 4.07 48.51
C THR A 180 4.00 5.15 49.20
N GLN A 181 3.43 5.81 50.21
CA GLN A 181 4.13 6.83 50.97
C GLN A 181 5.37 6.31 51.71
N ILE A 182 5.34 5.09 52.24
CA ILE A 182 6.52 4.46 52.84
C ILE A 182 7.54 4.16 51.74
N LYS A 183 7.12 3.58 50.61
CA LYS A 183 8.04 3.25 49.50
C LYS A 183 8.77 4.49 48.96
N ASP A 184 8.10 5.64 48.87
CA ASP A 184 8.71 6.89 48.40
C ASP A 184 9.80 7.43 49.34
N ARG A 185 9.76 7.05 50.62
CA ARG A 185 10.66 7.58 51.67
C ARG A 185 11.85 6.67 51.97
N TYR A 186 11.88 5.44 51.46
CA TYR A 186 12.91 4.45 51.75
C TYR A 186 13.50 3.86 50.47
N HIS A 187 14.83 3.74 50.41
CA HIS A 187 15.51 3.02 49.33
C HIS A 187 15.50 1.52 49.62
N ARG A 188 14.99 0.72 48.68
CA ARG A 188 14.93 -0.74 48.78
C ARG A 188 16.10 -1.37 48.05
N HIS A 189 16.92 -2.11 48.79
CA HIS A 189 17.98 -2.94 48.23
C HIS A 189 17.64 -4.42 48.40
N THR A 190 17.53 -5.15 47.28
CA THR A 190 17.28 -6.59 47.26
C THR A 190 18.60 -7.35 47.12
N LEU A 191 18.76 -8.41 47.91
CA LEU A 191 19.85 -9.37 47.71
C LEU A 191 19.30 -10.45 46.76
N SER A 192 19.75 -10.45 45.51
CA SER A 192 19.31 -11.42 44.48
C SER A 192 20.39 -12.48 44.19
N PHE A 193 19.95 -13.60 43.62
CA PHE A 193 20.83 -14.69 43.17
C PHE A 193 21.61 -14.37 41.88
N ALA A 194 21.44 -13.18 41.29
CA ALA A 194 22.16 -12.80 40.07
C ALA A 194 23.69 -12.80 40.23
N HIS A 195 24.19 -12.74 41.46
CA HIS A 195 25.62 -12.78 41.77
C HIS A 195 26.11 -14.16 42.25
N THR A 196 25.31 -15.24 42.13
CA THR A 196 25.69 -16.60 42.60
C THR A 196 26.93 -17.14 41.89
N ARG A 197 27.01 -16.93 40.57
CA ARG A 197 28.18 -17.30 39.75
C ARG A 197 29.45 -16.54 40.16
N GLU A 198 29.32 -15.25 40.48
CA GLU A 198 30.45 -14.43 40.94
C GLU A 198 30.90 -14.83 42.36
N LEU A 199 29.95 -15.21 43.23
CA LEU A 199 30.23 -15.71 44.58
C LEU A 199 31.00 -17.05 44.54
N LEU A 200 30.61 -17.97 43.66
CA LEU A 200 31.32 -19.22 43.40
C LEU A 200 32.77 -18.98 42.97
N HIS A 201 32.95 -18.18 41.91
CA HIS A 201 34.26 -17.96 41.30
C HIS A 201 35.22 -17.11 42.16
N ARG A 202 34.72 -16.16 42.96
CA ARG A 202 35.58 -15.25 43.74
C ARG A 202 35.87 -15.72 45.17
N ASN A 203 34.93 -16.41 45.82
CA ASN A 203 35.01 -16.64 47.26
C ASN A 203 35.09 -18.12 47.67
N LEU A 204 34.71 -19.07 46.80
CA LEU A 204 34.61 -20.48 47.17
C LEU A 204 35.67 -21.37 46.48
N ILE A 205 35.97 -21.14 45.20
CA ILE A 205 36.89 -21.99 44.41
C ILE A 205 37.75 -21.12 43.50
N ALA A 206 38.60 -20.30 44.10
CA ALA A 206 39.52 -19.48 43.31
C ALA A 206 40.60 -20.38 42.68
N PRO A 207 40.73 -20.43 41.34
CA PRO A 207 41.76 -21.23 40.70
C PRO A 207 43.15 -20.68 41.06
N LEU A 208 44.06 -21.57 41.45
CA LEU A 208 45.46 -21.22 41.75
C LEU A 208 46.14 -20.57 40.54
N GLU A 209 45.90 -21.13 39.34
CA GLU A 209 46.38 -20.62 38.06
C GLU A 209 45.21 -20.38 37.09
N PRO A 210 44.66 -19.16 37.03
CA PRO A 210 43.45 -18.87 36.24
C PRO A 210 43.59 -19.12 34.74
N HIS A 211 44.79 -18.97 34.18
CA HIS A 211 45.04 -19.16 32.75
C HIS A 211 45.04 -20.65 32.37
N GLU A 212 45.77 -21.49 33.11
CA GLU A 212 45.81 -22.93 32.86
C GLU A 212 44.44 -23.59 33.04
N PHE A 213 43.72 -23.22 34.10
CA PHE A 213 42.37 -23.69 34.35
C PHE A 213 41.43 -23.41 33.17
N ARG A 214 41.48 -22.20 32.60
CA ARG A 214 40.68 -21.82 31.42
C ARG A 214 41.07 -22.63 30.18
N HIS A 215 42.36 -22.90 29.99
CA HIS A 215 42.82 -23.75 28.89
C HIS A 215 42.31 -25.19 29.00
N LEU A 216 42.31 -25.75 30.21
CA LEU A 216 41.78 -27.09 30.49
C LEU A 216 40.28 -27.18 30.21
N MET A 217 39.48 -26.23 30.70
CA MET A 217 38.02 -26.19 30.47
C MET A 217 37.67 -26.05 28.98
N ASN A 218 38.41 -25.22 28.23
CA ASN A 218 38.21 -25.07 26.78
C ASN A 218 38.53 -26.36 26.01
N ARG A 219 39.56 -27.11 26.43
CA ARG A 219 39.89 -28.40 25.83
C ARG A 219 38.78 -29.41 26.11
N TRP A 220 38.35 -29.51 27.37
CA TRP A 220 37.31 -30.44 27.77
C TRP A 220 35.96 -30.16 27.09
N HIS A 221 35.57 -28.88 26.96
CA HIS A 221 34.38 -28.50 26.20
C HIS A 221 34.43 -28.95 24.73
N ARG A 222 35.60 -28.89 24.11
CA ARG A 222 35.80 -29.38 22.74
C ARG A 222 35.62 -30.89 22.65
N GLU A 223 36.15 -31.64 23.61
CA GLU A 223 35.96 -33.09 23.71
C GLU A 223 34.47 -33.42 23.92
N LEU A 224 33.77 -32.70 24.79
CA LEU A 224 32.32 -32.84 24.97
C LEU A 224 31.53 -32.56 23.69
N ARG A 225 31.91 -31.55 22.91
CA ARG A 225 31.25 -31.26 21.61
C ARG A 225 31.44 -32.36 20.58
N THR A 226 32.50 -33.16 20.66
CA THR A 226 32.66 -34.33 19.78
C THR A 226 31.74 -35.47 20.18
N ALA A 227 31.57 -35.72 21.48
CA ALA A 227 30.65 -36.73 22.00
C ALA A 227 29.17 -36.31 21.96
N PHE A 228 28.90 -35.00 22.01
CA PHE A 228 27.58 -34.37 22.03
C PHE A 228 27.53 -33.18 21.05
N PRO A 229 27.28 -33.41 19.74
CA PRO A 229 27.31 -32.35 18.73
C PRO A 229 26.35 -31.17 18.98
N LEU A 230 25.21 -31.45 19.61
CA LEU A 230 24.15 -30.48 19.93
C LEU A 230 24.31 -29.84 21.33
N LEU A 231 25.52 -29.75 21.91
CA LEU A 231 25.74 -29.24 23.29
C LEU A 231 25.24 -27.80 23.49
N ASP A 232 24.40 -27.59 24.51
CA ASP A 232 23.63 -26.34 24.72
C ASP A 232 24.34 -25.26 25.56
N PHE A 233 25.53 -25.54 26.11
CA PHE A 233 26.29 -24.56 26.92
C PHE A 233 27.70 -24.34 26.38
N SER A 234 28.24 -23.15 26.65
CA SER A 234 29.56 -22.70 26.20
C SER A 234 30.69 -23.09 27.17
N ALA A 235 31.93 -23.04 26.69
CA ALA A 235 33.11 -23.23 27.53
C ALA A 235 33.24 -22.16 28.63
N GLU A 236 32.77 -20.94 28.35
CA GLU A 236 32.75 -19.84 29.33
C GLU A 236 31.74 -20.12 30.45
N GLU A 237 30.54 -20.59 30.11
CA GLU A 237 29.53 -21.00 31.10
C GLU A 237 29.99 -22.18 31.95
N LEU A 238 30.64 -23.16 31.32
CA LEU A 238 31.25 -24.29 32.02
C LEU A 238 32.34 -23.82 33.00
N THR A 239 33.21 -22.91 32.57
CA THR A 239 34.28 -22.34 33.41
C THR A 239 33.71 -21.54 34.58
N ALA A 240 32.64 -20.78 34.36
CA ALA A 240 32.03 -19.93 35.37
C ALA A 240 31.24 -20.71 36.44
N CYS A 241 30.78 -21.92 36.13
CA CYS A 241 29.96 -22.72 37.03
C CYS A 241 30.75 -23.84 37.74
N TYR A 242 31.95 -24.18 37.26
CA TYR A 242 32.75 -25.29 37.79
C TYR A 242 32.91 -25.26 39.32
N PRO A 243 32.76 -26.40 40.02
CA PRO A 243 32.49 -27.76 39.55
C PRO A 243 30.99 -28.08 39.36
N LEU A 244 30.11 -27.10 39.49
CA LEU A 244 28.67 -27.29 39.23
C LEU A 244 28.40 -27.31 37.73
N HIS A 245 27.47 -28.18 37.33
CA HIS A 245 26.95 -28.15 35.97
C HIS A 245 26.17 -26.83 35.72
N PRO A 246 26.26 -26.19 34.54
CA PRO A 246 25.53 -24.95 34.23
C PRO A 246 24.01 -25.02 34.50
N PHE A 247 23.40 -26.17 34.18
CA PHE A 247 21.98 -26.42 34.51
C PHE A 247 21.73 -26.55 36.01
N THR A 248 22.67 -27.02 36.83
CA THR A 248 22.51 -27.08 38.29
C THR A 248 22.41 -25.67 38.86
N VAL A 249 23.30 -24.75 38.43
CA VAL A 249 23.24 -23.34 38.83
C VAL A 249 21.91 -22.71 38.41
N THR A 250 21.49 -22.96 37.17
CA THR A 250 20.21 -22.45 36.64
C THR A 250 19.00 -23.00 37.41
N CYS A 251 18.99 -24.30 37.72
CA CYS A 251 17.94 -24.93 38.51
C CYS A 251 17.90 -24.39 39.94
N LEU A 252 19.06 -24.20 40.58
CA LEU A 252 19.14 -23.58 41.91
C LEU A 252 18.56 -22.17 41.89
N GLU A 253 18.98 -21.32 40.94
CA GLU A 253 18.47 -19.95 40.82
C GLU A 253 16.94 -19.91 40.67
N ARG A 254 16.36 -20.80 39.85
CA ARG A 254 14.91 -20.81 39.59
C ARG A 254 14.09 -21.50 40.67
N ALA A 255 14.49 -22.68 41.11
CA ALA A 255 13.76 -23.44 42.12
C ALA A 255 13.77 -22.73 43.48
N THR A 256 14.86 -22.03 43.82
CA THR A 256 14.95 -21.24 45.07
C THR A 256 14.19 -19.92 45.00
N ALA A 257 14.03 -19.33 43.82
CA ALA A 257 13.17 -18.18 43.64
C ALA A 257 11.68 -18.51 43.83
N GLN A 258 11.28 -19.77 43.54
CA GLN A 258 9.87 -20.19 43.54
C GLN A 258 9.44 -20.96 44.79
N PHE A 259 10.25 -21.90 45.30
CA PHE A 259 9.79 -22.89 46.28
C PHE A 259 10.63 -23.00 47.56
N PHE A 260 11.91 -22.59 47.55
CA PHE A 260 12.80 -22.76 48.71
C PHE A 260 13.06 -21.45 49.45
N SER A 261 13.08 -21.50 50.80
CA SER A 261 13.16 -20.30 51.63
C SER A 261 14.56 -19.64 51.66
N ARG A 262 14.80 -18.66 50.77
CA ARG A 262 15.92 -17.69 50.76
C ARG A 262 17.35 -18.25 50.57
N THR A 263 18.26 -17.35 50.18
CA THR A 263 19.72 -17.51 49.88
C THR A 263 20.57 -18.39 50.81
N ARG A 264 20.12 -18.71 52.02
CA ARG A 264 20.90 -19.52 52.98
C ARG A 264 21.03 -20.98 52.53
N SER A 265 19.99 -21.54 51.92
CA SER A 265 19.97 -22.94 51.49
C SER A 265 20.82 -23.21 50.25
N VAL A 266 21.02 -22.23 49.37
CA VAL A 266 21.89 -22.37 48.19
C VAL A 266 23.36 -22.37 48.56
N VAL A 267 23.77 -21.45 49.45
CA VAL A 267 25.16 -21.40 49.92
C VAL A 267 25.48 -22.65 50.73
N GLU A 268 24.53 -23.13 51.54
CA GLU A 268 24.64 -24.39 52.28
C GLU A 268 24.74 -25.59 51.33
N PHE A 269 23.87 -25.70 50.32
CA PHE A 269 23.98 -26.71 49.27
C PHE A 269 25.36 -26.70 48.62
N ILE A 270 25.83 -25.54 48.16
CA ILE A 270 27.12 -25.39 47.51
C ILE A 270 28.25 -25.81 48.46
N GLN A 271 28.25 -25.33 49.71
CA GLN A 271 29.32 -25.66 50.67
C GLN A 271 29.36 -27.16 50.99
N THR A 272 28.19 -27.77 51.23
CA THR A 272 28.08 -29.20 51.52
C THR A 272 28.59 -30.02 50.34
N GLN A 273 28.06 -29.75 49.14
CA GLN A 273 28.47 -30.49 47.93
C GLN A 273 29.94 -30.24 47.57
N LEU A 274 30.46 -29.03 47.74
CA LEU A 274 31.88 -28.77 47.51
C LEU A 274 32.77 -29.51 48.49
N SER A 275 32.42 -29.54 49.77
CA SER A 275 33.22 -30.25 50.77
C SER A 275 33.33 -31.75 50.47
N GLU A 276 32.28 -32.34 49.88
CA GLU A 276 32.24 -33.74 49.45
C GLU A 276 32.94 -33.96 48.11
N HIS A 277 33.05 -32.92 47.27
CA HIS A 277 33.53 -33.00 45.90
C HIS A 277 35.01 -32.58 45.71
N LEU A 278 35.66 -32.02 46.74
CA LEU A 278 37.06 -31.59 46.66
C LEU A 278 38.05 -32.72 46.30
N ASP A 279 37.71 -33.97 46.64
CA ASP A 279 38.51 -35.17 46.36
C ASP A 279 38.00 -35.99 45.16
N ALA A 280 37.00 -35.50 44.43
CA ALA A 280 36.39 -36.20 43.29
C ALA A 280 37.20 -36.04 41.98
N GLU A 281 36.83 -36.81 40.94
CA GLU A 281 37.45 -36.65 39.62
C GLU A 281 37.17 -35.27 39.03
N ALA A 282 38.21 -34.62 38.48
CA ALA A 282 38.16 -33.23 38.03
C ALA A 282 37.10 -32.94 36.94
N PHE A 283 36.63 -33.95 36.21
CA PHE A 283 35.65 -33.84 35.13
C PHE A 283 34.25 -34.34 35.51
N GLN A 284 34.03 -34.72 36.77
CA GLN A 284 32.70 -35.08 37.25
C GLN A 284 31.99 -33.81 37.71
N LEU A 285 30.91 -33.39 37.04
CA LEU A 285 30.18 -32.19 37.44
C LEU A 285 29.11 -32.51 38.49
N LEU A 286 28.82 -31.55 39.37
CA LEU A 286 27.68 -31.61 40.26
C LEU A 286 26.39 -31.30 39.47
N THR A 287 25.58 -32.32 39.26
CA THR A 287 24.39 -32.30 38.37
C THR A 287 23.09 -31.94 39.11
N PRO A 288 22.01 -31.56 38.39
CA PRO A 288 20.77 -31.08 38.98
C PRO A 288 20.05 -32.07 39.90
N ASN A 289 20.22 -33.39 39.71
CA ASN A 289 19.60 -34.40 40.58
C ASN A 289 20.02 -34.27 42.06
N LEU A 290 21.21 -33.70 42.34
CA LEU A 290 21.68 -33.48 43.71
C LEU A 290 20.84 -32.42 44.45
N ILE A 291 20.21 -31.51 43.71
CA ILE A 291 19.28 -30.53 44.27
C ILE A 291 18.09 -31.25 44.89
N TYR A 292 17.55 -32.28 44.22
CA TYR A 292 16.45 -33.07 44.78
C TYR A 292 16.84 -33.68 46.13
N GLU A 293 18.03 -34.28 46.23
CA GLU A 293 18.48 -34.98 47.44
C GLU A 293 18.68 -34.02 48.60
N HIS A 294 19.34 -32.87 48.35
CA HIS A 294 19.56 -31.87 49.39
C HIS A 294 18.26 -31.24 49.90
N PHE A 295 17.33 -30.95 48.98
CA PHE A 295 16.07 -30.27 49.28
C PHE A 295 14.88 -31.22 49.52
N LEU A 296 15.12 -32.53 49.63
CA LEU A 296 14.05 -33.52 49.85
C LEU A 296 13.18 -33.20 51.09
N PRO A 297 13.73 -32.78 52.24
CA PRO A 297 12.92 -32.40 53.39
C PRO A 297 11.96 -31.24 53.07
N ASP A 298 12.44 -30.23 52.33
CA ASP A 298 11.62 -29.09 51.92
C ASP A 298 10.54 -29.52 50.91
N ILE A 299 10.89 -30.36 49.94
CA ILE A 299 9.96 -30.93 48.94
C ILE A 299 8.83 -31.69 49.63
N LEU A 300 9.14 -32.52 50.63
CA LEU A 300 8.14 -33.28 51.38
C LEU A 300 7.26 -32.39 52.28
N THR A 301 7.77 -31.25 52.74
CA THR A 301 6.95 -30.34 53.56
C THR A 301 6.05 -29.41 52.74
N HIS A 302 6.33 -29.23 51.44
CA HIS A 302 5.59 -28.30 50.58
C HIS A 302 4.34 -28.95 49.95
N PRO A 303 3.13 -28.38 50.10
CA PRO A 303 1.88 -28.99 49.64
C PRO A 303 1.88 -29.39 48.17
N ASP A 304 2.38 -28.50 47.29
CA ASP A 304 2.38 -28.72 45.84
C ASP A 304 3.51 -29.65 45.35
N LEU A 305 4.54 -29.88 46.17
CA LEU A 305 5.70 -30.68 45.78
C LEU A 305 5.75 -32.06 46.44
N HIS A 306 4.97 -32.26 47.51
CA HIS A 306 4.91 -33.48 48.31
C HIS A 306 4.79 -34.74 47.44
N ALA A 307 3.89 -34.73 46.45
CA ALA A 307 3.64 -35.89 45.59
C ALA A 307 4.87 -36.35 44.79
N TYR A 308 5.77 -35.44 44.42
CA TYR A 308 7.01 -35.78 43.73
C TYR A 308 8.02 -36.46 44.66
N GLY A 309 8.03 -36.07 45.94
CA GLY A 309 8.87 -36.65 47.00
C GLY A 309 8.36 -38.01 47.48
N ASP A 310 7.06 -38.10 47.73
CA ASP A 310 6.42 -39.24 48.40
C ASP A 310 6.09 -40.39 47.45
N SER A 311 5.70 -40.10 46.20
CA SER A 311 5.15 -41.10 45.28
C SER A 311 5.96 -41.30 44.00
N VAL A 312 6.41 -40.21 43.35
CA VAL A 312 7.01 -40.30 42.01
C VAL A 312 8.42 -40.91 42.04
N VAL A 313 9.36 -40.29 42.75
CA VAL A 313 10.75 -40.79 42.78
C VAL A 313 10.84 -42.16 43.47
N PRO A 314 10.16 -42.41 44.60
CA PRO A 314 10.12 -43.75 45.20
C PRO A 314 9.59 -44.84 44.27
N TYR A 315 8.60 -44.54 43.40
CA TYR A 315 8.14 -45.47 42.37
C TYR A 315 9.25 -45.85 41.39
N PHE A 316 10.00 -44.87 40.88
CA PHE A 316 11.10 -45.14 39.94
C PHE A 316 12.27 -45.86 40.62
N GLU A 317 12.54 -45.59 41.89
CA GLU A 317 13.55 -46.29 42.68
C GLU A 317 13.19 -47.77 42.89
N GLN A 318 11.93 -48.07 43.21
CA GLN A 318 11.44 -49.44 43.41
C GLN A 318 11.40 -50.26 42.11
N ASN A 319 11.03 -49.63 41.00
CA ASN A 319 10.83 -50.31 39.71
C ASN A 319 12.05 -50.22 38.76
N ALA A 320 13.18 -49.66 39.21
CA ALA A 320 14.37 -49.44 38.38
C ALA A 320 14.87 -50.71 37.66
N ASN A 321 14.89 -51.85 38.35
CA ASN A 321 15.34 -53.14 37.81
C ASN A 321 14.42 -53.71 36.73
N GLU A 322 13.11 -53.41 36.80
CA GLU A 322 12.13 -53.85 35.81
C GLU A 322 12.10 -52.92 34.60
N LEU A 323 12.18 -51.61 34.84
CA LEU A 323 12.11 -50.58 33.80
C LEU A 323 13.35 -50.59 32.90
N LEU A 324 14.55 -50.69 33.48
CA LEU A 324 15.81 -50.68 32.73
C LEU A 324 16.82 -51.69 33.30
N PRO A 325 16.65 -52.99 33.02
CA PRO A 325 17.47 -54.06 33.62
C PRO A 325 18.97 -53.93 33.34
N GLU A 326 19.33 -53.37 32.18
CA GLU A 326 20.74 -53.22 31.77
C GLU A 326 21.50 -52.19 32.61
N ARG A 327 20.83 -51.14 33.09
CA ARG A 327 21.42 -50.04 33.88
C ARG A 327 20.40 -49.44 34.86
N PRO A 328 19.98 -50.18 35.90
CA PRO A 328 18.92 -49.74 36.80
C PRO A 328 19.29 -48.45 37.57
N HIS A 329 20.58 -48.24 37.86
CA HIS A 329 21.08 -47.07 38.59
C HIS A 329 20.81 -45.72 37.89
N ILE A 330 20.58 -45.71 36.57
CA ILE A 330 20.28 -44.49 35.80
C ILE A 330 18.85 -44.00 36.04
N VAL A 331 17.92 -44.91 36.29
CA VAL A 331 16.48 -44.61 36.38
C VAL A 331 16.18 -43.59 37.50
N PRO A 332 16.67 -43.77 38.75
CA PRO A 332 16.47 -42.78 39.80
C PRO A 332 17.13 -41.43 39.50
N LEU A 333 18.30 -41.42 38.85
CA LEU A 333 19.01 -40.18 38.52
C LEU A 333 18.21 -39.32 37.55
N ILE A 334 17.69 -39.94 36.48
CA ILE A 334 16.84 -39.24 35.50
C ILE A 334 15.54 -38.79 36.17
N ALA A 335 14.89 -39.63 36.96
CA ALA A 335 13.64 -39.27 37.65
C ALA A 335 13.84 -38.04 38.57
N LYS A 336 14.90 -38.03 39.38
CA LYS A 336 15.27 -36.88 40.23
C LYS A 336 15.54 -35.63 39.41
N ALA A 337 16.27 -35.74 38.30
CA ALA A 337 16.52 -34.60 37.41
C ALA A 337 15.25 -34.07 36.75
N LEU A 338 14.33 -34.94 36.30
CA LEU A 338 13.04 -34.55 35.74
C LEU A 338 12.18 -33.80 36.76
N VAL A 339 12.14 -34.25 38.02
CA VAL A 339 11.47 -33.54 39.11
C VAL A 339 12.10 -32.17 39.34
N VAL A 340 13.43 -32.08 39.38
CA VAL A 340 14.12 -30.79 39.57
C VAL A 340 13.85 -29.83 38.42
N PHE A 341 13.85 -30.30 37.17
CA PHE A 341 13.49 -29.46 36.02
C PHE A 341 12.04 -28.99 36.07
N LYS A 342 11.11 -29.87 36.52
CA LYS A 342 9.71 -29.49 36.75
C LYS A 342 9.60 -28.39 37.81
N ILE A 343 10.27 -28.54 38.96
CA ILE A 343 10.28 -27.55 40.04
C ILE A 343 10.93 -26.24 39.58
N ALA A 344 11.98 -26.29 38.77
CA ALA A 344 12.66 -25.11 38.23
C ALA A 344 11.93 -24.44 37.05
N GLY A 345 10.82 -25.00 36.57
CA GLY A 345 10.10 -24.50 35.39
C GLY A 345 10.96 -24.56 34.11
N LEU A 346 11.73 -25.63 33.94
CA LEU A 346 12.60 -25.87 32.79
C LEU A 346 12.10 -27.08 31.98
N ASP A 347 12.06 -26.95 30.65
CA ASP A 347 11.78 -28.07 29.76
C ASP A 347 12.84 -29.18 29.90
N ALA A 348 12.45 -30.42 30.17
CA ALA A 348 13.37 -31.55 30.13
C ALA A 348 13.36 -32.22 28.74
N SER A 349 14.00 -31.57 27.78
CA SER A 349 14.22 -32.16 26.46
C SER A 349 15.22 -33.31 26.50
N VAL A 350 15.19 -34.20 25.50
CA VAL A 350 16.19 -35.26 25.34
C VAL A 350 17.61 -34.67 25.34
N ARG A 351 17.83 -33.57 24.62
CA ARG A 351 19.12 -32.85 24.61
C ARG A 351 19.55 -32.43 26.02
N ARG A 352 18.65 -31.80 26.78
CA ARG A 352 18.95 -31.31 28.13
C ARG A 352 19.30 -32.44 29.09
N ILE A 353 18.57 -33.56 29.04
CA ILE A 353 18.86 -34.73 29.87
C ILE A 353 20.21 -35.33 29.48
N ALA A 354 20.49 -35.45 28.18
CA ALA A 354 21.79 -35.95 27.70
C ALA A 354 22.95 -35.04 28.14
N HIS A 355 22.80 -33.73 28.00
CA HIS A 355 23.80 -32.74 28.43
C HIS A 355 23.95 -32.66 29.94
N THR A 356 22.92 -33.03 30.71
CA THR A 356 22.98 -33.01 32.17
C THR A 356 23.96 -34.04 32.70
N PHE A 357 23.88 -35.27 32.19
CA PHE A 357 24.66 -36.39 32.72
C PHE A 357 25.95 -36.66 31.94
N LEU A 358 26.03 -36.19 30.68
CA LEU A 358 27.22 -36.34 29.83
C LEU A 358 27.73 -37.79 29.75
N TRP A 359 26.85 -38.78 29.85
CA TRP A 359 27.21 -40.19 29.77
C TRP A 359 27.62 -40.55 28.35
N ASP A 360 28.92 -40.65 28.10
CA ASP A 360 29.41 -41.18 26.83
C ASP A 360 29.24 -42.71 26.82
N THR A 361 28.37 -43.19 25.93
CA THR A 361 28.14 -44.62 25.75
C THR A 361 29.23 -45.31 24.94
N GLY A 362 30.24 -44.56 24.45
CA GLY A 362 31.27 -45.05 23.54
C GLY A 362 30.78 -45.24 22.11
N LEU A 363 29.51 -44.91 21.83
CA LEU A 363 28.87 -45.00 20.51
C LEU A 363 29.11 -43.74 19.65
N GLY A 364 29.53 -42.63 20.26
CA GLY A 364 29.94 -41.39 19.60
C GLY A 364 28.81 -40.58 18.94
N GLY A 365 28.93 -39.25 18.98
CA GLY A 365 28.08 -38.32 18.21
C GLY A 365 26.60 -38.35 18.59
N GLU A 366 25.71 -38.43 17.58
CA GLU A 366 24.25 -38.38 17.79
C GLU A 366 23.69 -39.60 18.55
N MET A 367 24.43 -40.71 18.58
CA MET A 367 23.98 -41.96 19.24
C MET A 367 23.78 -41.78 20.75
N ASN A 368 24.50 -40.85 21.38
CA ASN A 368 24.31 -40.54 22.79
C ASN A 368 22.92 -39.90 23.04
N TYR A 369 22.39 -39.11 22.10
CA TYR A 369 21.02 -38.57 22.20
C TYR A 369 19.97 -39.65 21.96
N SER A 370 20.19 -40.53 20.97
CA SER A 370 19.33 -41.69 20.71
C SER A 370 19.23 -42.65 21.90
N TYR A 371 20.34 -42.85 22.61
CA TYR A 371 20.35 -43.64 23.84
C TYR A 371 19.50 -43.00 24.95
N ILE A 372 19.66 -41.70 25.19
CA ILE A 372 18.84 -41.00 26.19
C ILE A 372 17.36 -40.97 25.79
N LEU A 373 17.07 -40.80 24.50
CA LEU A 373 15.71 -40.91 23.96
C LEU A 373 15.12 -42.30 24.24
N SER A 374 15.87 -43.37 23.99
CA SER A 374 15.38 -44.73 24.23
C SER A 374 15.12 -44.99 25.72
N VAL A 375 15.97 -44.48 26.61
CA VAL A 375 15.76 -44.57 28.06
C VAL A 375 14.52 -43.78 28.48
N LEU A 376 14.36 -42.53 28.03
CA LEU A 376 13.19 -41.70 28.35
C LEU A 376 11.89 -42.29 27.79
N GLU A 377 11.91 -42.83 26.58
CA GLU A 377 10.76 -43.57 26.01
C GLU A 377 10.48 -44.85 26.79
N THR A 378 11.50 -45.55 27.28
CA THR A 378 11.31 -46.74 28.12
C THR A 378 10.65 -46.36 29.45
N LEU A 379 11.13 -45.30 30.11
CA LEU A 379 10.53 -44.79 31.35
C LEU A 379 9.11 -44.26 31.11
N ARG A 380 8.85 -43.63 29.97
CA ARG A 380 7.50 -43.19 29.58
C ARG A 380 6.58 -44.37 29.31
N MET A 381 7.03 -45.37 28.53
CA MET A 381 6.20 -46.46 28.02
C MET A 381 6.00 -47.61 29.02
N ARG A 382 6.95 -47.82 29.92
CA ARG A 382 6.87 -48.89 30.94
C ARG A 382 6.67 -48.34 32.34
N GLY A 383 7.07 -47.10 32.61
CA GLY A 383 6.87 -46.43 33.89
C GLY A 383 5.56 -45.65 33.95
N ASN A 384 5.21 -45.25 35.18
CA ASN A 384 4.12 -44.33 35.50
C ASN A 384 4.69 -42.93 35.79
N TYR A 385 3.85 -41.90 35.66
CA TYR A 385 4.18 -40.48 35.97
C TYR A 385 4.99 -39.68 34.94
N ILE A 386 5.39 -40.22 33.78
CA ILE A 386 6.09 -39.45 32.73
C ILE A 386 5.18 -39.26 31.51
N GLU A 387 4.99 -38.00 31.11
CA GLU A 387 4.34 -37.60 29.85
C GLU A 387 5.36 -36.95 28.89
N THR A 388 4.97 -36.82 27.62
CA THR A 388 5.80 -36.17 26.60
C THR A 388 5.02 -35.16 25.79
N ALA A 389 5.61 -33.98 25.59
CA ALA A 389 5.21 -33.02 24.57
C ALA A 389 6.18 -33.10 23.40
N ARG A 390 5.69 -33.49 22.22
CA ARG A 390 6.49 -33.64 21.00
C ARG A 390 6.83 -32.29 20.40
N ARG A 391 8.07 -32.11 19.92
CA ARG A 391 8.52 -30.88 19.24
C ARG A 391 9.08 -31.20 17.86
N GLU A 392 9.09 -30.21 16.97
CA GLU A 392 9.51 -30.43 15.57
C GLU A 392 11.02 -30.69 15.42
N GLU A 393 11.81 -30.20 16.37
CA GLU A 393 13.28 -30.29 16.40
C GLU A 393 13.80 -31.68 16.81
N ASP A 394 14.88 -32.14 16.18
CA ASP A 394 15.51 -33.44 16.49
C ASP A 394 15.94 -33.50 17.97
N TYR A 395 15.49 -34.52 18.70
CA TYR A 395 15.71 -34.67 20.15
C TYR A 395 15.14 -33.49 20.98
N GLY A 396 14.20 -32.72 20.42
CA GLY A 396 13.52 -31.61 21.08
C GLY A 396 12.34 -32.01 21.96
N ASP A 397 11.94 -33.28 21.93
CA ASP A 397 10.83 -33.82 22.73
C ASP A 397 11.05 -33.60 24.22
N VAL A 398 10.01 -33.05 24.89
CA VAL A 398 10.06 -32.65 26.29
C VAL A 398 9.33 -33.67 27.15
N TYR A 399 10.00 -34.20 28.17
CA TYR A 399 9.46 -35.18 29.10
C TYR A 399 9.10 -34.50 30.42
N VAL A 400 7.88 -34.71 30.92
CA VAL A 400 7.36 -34.00 32.09
C VAL A 400 6.78 -34.99 33.08
N VAL A 401 7.03 -34.75 34.37
CA VAL A 401 6.42 -35.53 35.44
C VAL A 401 4.98 -35.06 35.70
N ASP A 402 4.02 -35.97 35.63
CA ASP A 402 2.60 -35.75 35.92
C ASP A 402 2.06 -36.79 36.92
N VAL A 403 1.38 -36.33 37.96
CA VAL A 403 0.89 -37.15 39.10
C VAL A 403 -0.48 -37.80 38.78
N ALA A 404 -1.14 -37.45 37.66
CA ALA A 404 -2.47 -37.94 37.27
C ALA A 404 -2.52 -39.40 36.70
N ALA A 405 -1.65 -40.31 37.16
CA ALA A 405 -1.24 -41.53 36.46
C ALA A 405 -2.27 -42.69 36.28
N THR A 406 -3.48 -42.64 36.84
CA THR A 406 -4.46 -43.76 36.70
C THR A 406 -5.17 -43.81 35.34
N LEU A 407 -5.29 -42.69 34.64
CA LEU A 407 -5.92 -42.62 33.30
C LEU A 407 -4.99 -43.11 32.18
N ASN A 408 -3.68 -42.84 32.30
CA ASN A 408 -2.69 -43.16 31.26
C ASN A 408 -2.47 -44.67 31.09
N GLU A 409 -2.53 -45.44 32.18
CA GLU A 409 -2.39 -46.90 32.08
C GLU A 409 -3.64 -47.55 31.47
N MET A 410 -4.83 -47.02 31.78
CA MET A 410 -6.09 -47.46 31.18
C MET A 410 -6.14 -47.13 29.67
N LEU A 411 -5.64 -45.95 29.29
CA LEU A 411 -5.50 -45.53 27.89
C LEU A 411 -4.52 -46.42 27.12
N ARG A 412 -3.35 -46.70 27.69
CA ARG A 412 -2.30 -47.55 27.09
C ARG A 412 -2.82 -48.95 26.80
N ARG A 413 -3.48 -49.60 27.77
CA ARG A 413 -4.03 -50.95 27.58
C ARG A 413 -5.07 -51.00 26.45
N ARG A 414 -5.96 -50.01 26.37
CA ARG A 414 -6.95 -49.94 25.27
C ARG A 414 -6.30 -49.66 23.92
N LEU A 415 -5.34 -48.74 23.83
CA LEU A 415 -4.61 -48.46 22.58
C LEU A 415 -3.87 -49.70 22.08
N GLN A 416 -3.14 -50.38 22.95
CA GLN A 416 -2.34 -51.55 22.58
C GLN A 416 -3.23 -52.70 22.08
N ALA A 417 -4.38 -52.94 22.72
CA ALA A 417 -5.36 -53.92 22.26
C ALA A 417 -5.87 -53.64 20.84
N VAL A 418 -6.05 -52.37 20.45
CA VAL A 418 -6.45 -52.01 19.08
C VAL A 418 -5.28 -52.12 18.11
N VAL A 419 -4.07 -51.71 18.50
CA VAL A 419 -2.84 -51.83 17.66
C VAL A 419 -2.54 -53.29 17.29
N GLU A 420 -2.79 -54.23 18.20
CA GLU A 420 -2.64 -55.66 17.96
C GLU A 420 -3.62 -56.21 16.91
N THR A 421 -4.73 -55.51 16.64
CA THR A 421 -5.68 -55.87 15.56
C THR A 421 -5.30 -55.31 14.18
N LEU A 422 -4.28 -54.44 14.10
CA LEU A 422 -3.83 -53.82 12.84
C LEU A 422 -2.62 -54.59 12.28
N THR A 423 -2.70 -55.07 11.05
CA THR A 423 -1.55 -55.67 10.34
C THR A 423 -0.79 -54.61 9.53
N ASP A 424 0.42 -54.94 9.04
CA ASP A 424 1.28 -54.00 8.32
C ASP A 424 0.73 -53.59 6.93
N ALA A 425 -0.31 -54.27 6.43
CA ALA A 425 -0.99 -53.98 5.16
C ALA A 425 -2.47 -53.59 5.35
N ASP A 426 -2.86 -53.18 6.57
CA ASP A 426 -4.26 -52.88 6.89
C ASP A 426 -4.74 -51.59 6.20
N GLN A 427 -5.84 -51.67 5.47
CA GLN A 427 -6.42 -50.55 4.73
C GLN A 427 -6.83 -49.38 5.64
N ARG A 428 -7.17 -49.65 6.91
CA ARG A 428 -7.54 -48.61 7.88
C ARG A 428 -6.38 -47.64 8.16
N ILE A 429 -5.14 -48.12 8.10
CA ILE A 429 -3.93 -47.30 8.28
C ILE A 429 -3.80 -46.32 7.12
N VAL A 430 -3.99 -46.80 5.88
CA VAL A 430 -3.94 -45.97 4.67
C VAL A 430 -5.05 -44.92 4.71
N GLN A 431 -6.28 -45.32 5.05
CA GLN A 431 -7.43 -44.41 5.12
C GLN A 431 -7.18 -43.26 6.09
N TYR A 432 -6.77 -43.56 7.32
CA TYR A 432 -6.48 -42.53 8.32
C TYR A 432 -5.29 -41.64 7.94
N ALA A 433 -4.23 -42.22 7.36
CA ALA A 433 -3.09 -41.45 6.87
C ALA A 433 -3.49 -40.46 5.75
N TRP A 434 -4.43 -40.86 4.89
CA TRP A 434 -5.00 -40.01 3.85
C TRP A 434 -5.89 -38.90 4.40
N GLU A 435 -6.77 -39.21 5.36
CA GLU A 435 -7.63 -38.23 6.05
C GLU A 435 -6.78 -37.12 6.70
N CYS A 436 -5.63 -37.47 7.28
CA CYS A 436 -4.70 -36.49 7.85
C CYS A 436 -4.06 -35.56 6.81
N CYS A 437 -4.09 -35.93 5.52
CA CYS A 437 -3.54 -35.16 4.42
C CYS A 437 -4.61 -34.40 3.61
N GLU A 438 -5.84 -34.28 4.10
CA GLU A 438 -6.89 -33.50 3.40
C GLU A 438 -6.78 -31.98 3.63
N SER A 439 -6.06 -31.58 4.69
CA SER A 439 -5.86 -30.17 5.06
C SER A 439 -4.46 -29.93 5.59
N GLY A 440 -3.93 -28.69 5.50
CA GLY A 440 -2.58 -28.34 5.96
C GLY A 440 -1.59 -28.08 4.82
N SER A 441 -0.29 -28.20 5.09
CA SER A 441 0.78 -27.85 4.13
C SER A 441 1.00 -28.87 3.01
N TRP A 442 0.59 -30.13 3.24
CA TRP A 442 0.72 -31.22 2.28
C TRP A 442 -0.65 -31.84 2.04
N VAL A 443 -1.32 -31.37 1.00
CA VAL A 443 -2.68 -31.79 0.64
C VAL A 443 -2.63 -32.81 -0.48
N LEU A 444 -2.95 -34.06 -0.17
CA LEU A 444 -3.05 -35.13 -1.16
C LEU A 444 -4.45 -35.11 -1.81
N PRO A 445 -4.58 -35.55 -3.07
CA PRO A 445 -5.89 -35.80 -3.69
C PRO A 445 -6.63 -36.91 -2.92
N PRO A 446 -7.97 -37.01 -3.00
CA PRO A 446 -8.72 -38.03 -2.28
C PRO A 446 -8.26 -39.43 -2.67
N LEU A 447 -8.39 -40.36 -1.74
CA LEU A 447 -8.00 -41.76 -1.94
C LEU A 447 -8.83 -42.43 -3.04
N GLU A 448 -10.11 -42.05 -3.18
CA GLU A 448 -11.02 -42.59 -4.18
C GLU A 448 -11.29 -41.62 -5.33
N GLY A 449 -11.39 -42.18 -6.54
CA GLY A 449 -11.77 -41.47 -7.74
C GLY A 449 -10.63 -40.76 -8.48
N LYS A 450 -10.94 -40.32 -9.70
CA LYS A 450 -10.06 -39.52 -10.55
C LYS A 450 -10.38 -38.04 -10.35
N ARG A 451 -9.38 -37.20 -10.07
CA ARG A 451 -9.52 -35.74 -10.07
C ARG A 451 -8.63 -35.14 -11.16
N SER A 452 -9.05 -34.01 -11.72
CA SER A 452 -8.21 -33.24 -12.64
C SER A 452 -7.74 -31.97 -11.93
N LEU A 453 -6.42 -31.78 -11.86
CA LEU A 453 -5.76 -30.66 -11.20
C LEU A 453 -4.99 -29.83 -12.24
N ASN A 454 -4.97 -28.52 -12.04
CA ASN A 454 -4.21 -27.62 -12.91
C ASN A 454 -2.81 -27.37 -12.35
N THR A 455 -1.81 -27.33 -13.22
CA THR A 455 -0.42 -27.00 -12.91
C THR A 455 0.16 -26.06 -13.96
N GLU A 456 1.13 -25.25 -13.56
CA GLU A 456 1.82 -24.36 -14.50
C GLU A 456 3.01 -25.08 -15.15
N TRP A 457 3.11 -25.04 -16.47
CA TRP A 457 4.26 -25.51 -17.24
C TRP A 457 4.59 -24.52 -18.34
N LEU A 458 5.84 -24.06 -18.37
CA LEU A 458 6.34 -23.05 -19.32
C LEU A 458 5.32 -21.90 -19.52
N ASN A 459 4.90 -21.28 -18.42
CA ASN A 459 3.98 -20.15 -18.37
C ASN A 459 2.53 -20.42 -18.85
N THR A 460 2.16 -21.68 -19.01
CA THR A 460 0.79 -22.11 -19.38
C THR A 460 0.17 -23.03 -18.35
N GLN A 461 -1.16 -22.97 -18.22
CA GLN A 461 -1.93 -23.91 -17.40
C GLN A 461 -2.09 -25.25 -18.13
N ARG A 462 -1.79 -26.34 -17.42
CA ARG A 462 -1.86 -27.72 -17.88
C ARG A 462 -2.73 -28.55 -16.96
N SER A 463 -3.47 -29.48 -17.54
CA SER A 463 -4.43 -30.31 -16.83
C SER A 463 -3.80 -31.67 -16.54
N VAL A 464 -3.72 -32.06 -15.27
CA VAL A 464 -3.16 -33.35 -14.84
C VAL A 464 -4.24 -34.13 -14.13
N ALA A 465 -4.62 -35.27 -14.71
CA ALA A 465 -5.42 -36.25 -14.01
C ALA A 465 -4.59 -36.86 -12.87
N VAL A 466 -5.14 -36.91 -11.67
CA VAL A 466 -4.50 -37.52 -10.51
C VAL A 466 -5.42 -38.57 -9.92
N GLN A 467 -4.86 -39.74 -9.62
CA GLN A 467 -5.58 -40.88 -9.08
C GLN A 467 -4.68 -41.63 -8.09
N CYS A 468 -5.20 -41.94 -6.92
CA CYS A 468 -4.55 -42.84 -5.97
C CYS A 468 -4.89 -44.29 -6.36
N ALA A 469 -3.89 -45.17 -6.38
CA ALA A 469 -4.09 -46.56 -6.74
C ALA A 469 -3.05 -47.46 -6.07
N ASP A 470 -3.45 -48.70 -5.76
CA ASP A 470 -2.47 -49.75 -5.50
C ASP A 470 -1.81 -50.12 -6.83
N LEU A 471 -0.50 -49.84 -6.94
CA LEU A 471 0.22 -50.04 -8.20
C LEU A 471 0.33 -51.52 -8.59
N ARG A 472 0.06 -52.45 -7.66
CA ARG A 472 0.03 -53.90 -7.94
C ARG A 472 -1.19 -54.29 -8.79
N GLU A 473 -2.27 -53.52 -8.75
CA GLU A 473 -3.51 -53.78 -9.48
C GLU A 473 -3.49 -53.21 -10.92
N LEU A 474 -2.51 -52.36 -11.26
CA LEU A 474 -2.41 -51.74 -12.58
C LEU A 474 -1.89 -52.73 -13.62
N THR A 475 -2.80 -53.16 -14.50
CA THR A 475 -2.48 -54.11 -15.60
C THR A 475 -1.93 -53.39 -16.83
N TYR A 476 -1.23 -54.15 -17.68
CA TYR A 476 -0.73 -53.68 -18.97
C TYR A 476 -1.85 -53.13 -19.87
N GLU A 477 -2.98 -53.85 -19.97
CA GLU A 477 -4.12 -53.44 -20.79
C GLU A 477 -4.73 -52.12 -20.29
N HIS A 478 -4.82 -51.94 -18.96
CA HIS A 478 -5.33 -50.70 -18.37
C HIS A 478 -4.45 -49.50 -18.77
N LEU A 479 -3.13 -49.62 -18.64
CA LEU A 479 -2.21 -48.54 -18.98
C LEU A 479 -2.18 -48.25 -20.50
N CYS A 480 -2.30 -49.27 -21.36
CA CYS A 480 -2.42 -49.08 -22.81
C CYS A 480 -3.70 -48.31 -23.18
N ASN A 481 -4.85 -48.73 -22.65
CA ASN A 481 -6.12 -48.04 -22.89
C ASN A 481 -6.08 -46.59 -22.39
N LEU A 482 -5.41 -46.36 -21.25
CA LEU A 482 -5.21 -45.01 -20.72
C LEU A 482 -4.30 -44.17 -21.62
N MET A 483 -3.19 -44.73 -22.14
CA MET A 483 -2.32 -44.02 -23.09
C MET A 483 -3.09 -43.60 -24.35
N GLU A 484 -3.90 -44.48 -24.91
CA GLU A 484 -4.74 -44.18 -26.07
C GLU A 484 -5.79 -43.12 -25.74
N PHE A 485 -6.40 -43.20 -24.56
CA PHE A 485 -7.35 -42.20 -24.11
C PHE A 485 -6.69 -40.82 -23.96
N ILE A 486 -5.52 -40.71 -23.31
CA ILE A 486 -4.78 -39.45 -23.15
C ILE A 486 -4.36 -38.89 -24.52
N ALA A 487 -3.97 -39.76 -25.45
CA ALA A 487 -3.62 -39.38 -26.81
C ALA A 487 -4.82 -38.88 -27.63
N SER A 488 -6.04 -39.32 -27.28
CA SER A 488 -7.26 -38.94 -27.99
C SER A 488 -7.56 -37.46 -27.84
N SER A 489 -8.17 -36.89 -28.88
CA SER A 489 -8.68 -35.52 -28.93
C SER A 489 -9.77 -35.24 -27.89
N GLN A 490 -10.43 -36.28 -27.37
CA GLN A 490 -11.53 -36.16 -26.41
C GLN A 490 -11.04 -36.00 -24.96
N CYS A 491 -9.79 -36.37 -24.66
CA CYS A 491 -9.26 -36.28 -23.31
C CYS A 491 -8.77 -34.85 -22.99
N PRO A 492 -9.34 -34.18 -21.98
CA PRO A 492 -8.91 -32.84 -21.58
C PRO A 492 -7.63 -32.83 -20.75
N ASP A 493 -7.13 -33.98 -20.30
CA ASP A 493 -5.93 -34.07 -19.47
C ASP A 493 -4.68 -34.22 -20.33
N ASP A 494 -3.60 -33.51 -19.98
CA ASP A 494 -2.30 -33.57 -20.65
C ASP A 494 -1.44 -34.71 -20.07
N LEU A 495 -1.65 -35.07 -18.80
CA LEU A 495 -0.95 -36.13 -18.07
C LEU A 495 -1.92 -36.92 -17.18
N HIS A 496 -1.52 -38.13 -16.82
CA HIS A 496 -2.15 -38.91 -15.75
C HIS A 496 -1.10 -39.33 -14.72
N LEU A 497 -1.29 -38.89 -13.48
CA LEU A 497 -0.46 -39.15 -12.32
C LEU A 497 -1.12 -40.20 -11.42
N PHE A 498 -0.48 -41.35 -11.27
CA PHE A 498 -0.82 -42.32 -10.22
C PHE A 498 -0.03 -42.02 -8.94
N ILE A 499 -0.72 -41.99 -7.80
CA ILE A 499 -0.09 -41.91 -6.48
C ILE A 499 -0.18 -43.28 -5.83
N GLY A 500 0.98 -43.92 -5.62
CA GLY A 500 1.08 -45.21 -4.95
C GLY A 500 0.80 -45.10 -3.46
N LEU A 501 0.27 -46.17 -2.86
CA LEU A 501 -0.05 -46.23 -1.43
C LEU A 501 1.23 -46.33 -0.58
N PRO A 502 1.24 -45.88 0.69
CA PRO A 502 2.43 -45.83 1.55
C PRO A 502 2.88 -47.18 2.12
N LEU A 503 2.24 -48.28 1.74
CA LEU A 503 2.53 -49.64 2.23
C LEU A 503 2.93 -50.57 1.08
N GLY A 504 3.81 -51.53 1.32
CA GLY A 504 4.23 -52.50 0.28
C GLY A 504 4.99 -51.87 -0.89
N ILE A 505 5.88 -50.90 -0.61
CA ILE A 505 6.57 -50.08 -1.61
C ILE A 505 7.41 -50.91 -2.58
N GLU A 506 8.16 -51.89 -2.09
CA GLU A 506 9.00 -52.75 -2.95
C GLU A 506 8.16 -53.57 -3.94
N GLU A 507 7.07 -54.19 -3.48
CA GLU A 507 6.17 -54.98 -4.33
C GLU A 507 5.48 -54.11 -5.39
N GLN A 508 5.02 -52.93 -4.99
CA GLN A 508 4.42 -51.94 -5.89
C GLN A 508 5.43 -51.48 -6.97
N LEU A 509 6.67 -51.17 -6.58
CA LEU A 509 7.74 -50.80 -7.52
C LEU A 509 8.06 -51.91 -8.51
N GLN A 510 8.20 -53.15 -8.04
CA GLN A 510 8.51 -54.28 -8.92
C GLN A 510 7.40 -54.54 -9.95
N SER A 511 6.13 -54.52 -9.51
CA SER A 511 4.98 -54.73 -10.40
C SER A 511 4.91 -53.66 -11.48
N ILE A 512 4.97 -52.38 -11.09
CA ILE A 512 4.76 -51.28 -12.04
C ILE A 512 5.90 -51.12 -13.03
N GLU A 513 7.14 -51.43 -12.64
CA GLU A 513 8.30 -51.39 -13.52
C GLU A 513 8.22 -52.43 -14.64
N GLN A 514 7.74 -53.63 -14.33
CA GLN A 514 7.53 -54.67 -15.33
C GLN A 514 6.45 -54.23 -16.33
N THR A 515 5.34 -53.68 -15.83
CA THR A 515 4.23 -53.21 -16.67
C THR A 515 4.65 -52.04 -17.57
N ILE A 516 5.33 -51.02 -17.04
CA ILE A 516 5.75 -49.86 -17.84
C ILE A 516 6.79 -50.23 -18.89
N ARG A 517 7.71 -51.16 -18.62
CA ARG A 517 8.71 -51.61 -19.62
C ARG A 517 8.06 -52.25 -20.84
N GLY A 518 6.91 -52.89 -20.69
CA GLY A 518 6.16 -53.49 -21.78
C GLY A 518 5.43 -52.48 -22.68
N LEU A 519 5.18 -51.24 -22.23
CA LEU A 519 4.32 -50.28 -22.93
C LEU A 519 4.92 -49.83 -24.29
N PRO A 520 4.08 -49.55 -25.30
CA PRO A 520 4.51 -49.03 -26.59
C PRO A 520 5.39 -47.78 -26.46
N ASN A 521 6.47 -47.72 -27.24
CA ASN A 521 7.39 -46.58 -27.21
C ASN A 521 6.86 -45.39 -28.02
N THR A 522 5.80 -44.75 -27.50
CA THR A 522 5.23 -43.51 -28.05
C THR A 522 5.49 -42.34 -27.10
N ARG A 523 5.37 -41.10 -27.58
CA ARG A 523 5.50 -39.91 -26.71
C ARG A 523 4.52 -39.92 -25.53
N TRP A 524 3.34 -40.50 -25.72
CA TRP A 524 2.28 -40.63 -24.71
C TRP A 524 2.62 -41.58 -23.56
N ARG A 525 3.61 -42.46 -23.72
CA ARG A 525 4.17 -43.22 -22.58
C ARG A 525 4.72 -42.31 -21.49
N ASN A 526 5.23 -41.13 -21.87
CA ASN A 526 5.71 -40.11 -20.91
C ASN A 526 4.57 -39.30 -20.30
N ALA A 527 3.33 -39.45 -20.77
CA ALA A 527 2.17 -38.79 -20.19
C ALA A 527 1.64 -39.52 -18.94
N ILE A 528 2.09 -40.75 -18.71
CA ILE A 528 1.85 -41.51 -17.48
C ILE A 528 3.01 -41.23 -16.52
N ALA A 529 2.66 -40.64 -15.38
CA ALA A 529 3.57 -40.39 -14.27
C ALA A 529 3.12 -41.18 -13.05
N ILE A 530 4.06 -41.67 -12.25
CA ILE A 530 3.76 -42.44 -11.04
C ILE A 530 4.62 -41.92 -9.90
N LEU A 531 3.97 -41.44 -8.85
CA LEU A 531 4.61 -41.00 -7.62
C LEU A 531 4.45 -42.09 -6.57
N ILE A 532 5.56 -42.68 -6.14
CA ILE A 532 5.58 -43.66 -5.06
C ILE A 532 6.41 -43.13 -3.89
N PRO A 533 5.94 -43.24 -2.64
CA PRO A 533 6.69 -42.75 -1.49
C PRO A 533 7.91 -43.63 -1.20
N ARG A 534 8.86 -43.14 -0.39
CA ARG A 534 9.92 -44.00 0.13
C ARG A 534 9.34 -45.04 1.08
N GLU A 535 10.09 -46.11 1.27
CA GLU A 535 9.76 -47.08 2.31
C GLU A 535 9.76 -46.42 3.69
N LEU A 536 8.70 -46.69 4.45
CA LEU A 536 8.53 -46.21 5.81
C LEU A 536 9.43 -47.00 6.75
N THR A 537 10.10 -46.32 7.68
CA THR A 537 10.89 -46.99 8.71
C THR A 537 9.98 -47.75 9.67
N GLN A 538 10.54 -48.76 10.35
CA GLN A 538 9.81 -49.51 11.37
C GLN A 538 9.23 -48.61 12.47
N GLY A 539 9.96 -47.56 12.87
CA GLY A 539 9.46 -46.56 13.81
C GLY A 539 8.25 -45.77 13.28
N GLU A 540 8.29 -45.34 12.02
CA GLU A 540 7.18 -44.60 11.38
C GLU A 540 5.93 -45.48 11.21
N LEU A 541 6.10 -46.75 10.84
CA LEU A 541 4.99 -47.71 10.74
C LEU A 541 4.30 -47.95 12.08
N VAL A 542 5.08 -48.12 13.16
CA VAL A 542 4.53 -48.24 14.52
C VAL A 542 3.74 -46.98 14.90
N ARG A 543 4.26 -45.79 14.60
CA ARG A 543 3.56 -44.52 14.87
C ARG A 543 2.25 -44.38 14.09
N LEU A 544 2.24 -44.73 12.80
CA LEU A 544 1.03 -44.74 11.99
C LEU A 544 -0.02 -45.72 12.55
N ARG A 545 0.40 -46.91 13.01
CA ARG A 545 -0.49 -47.88 13.66
C ARG A 545 -1.05 -47.36 14.98
N GLU A 546 -0.21 -46.76 15.83
CA GLU A 546 -0.64 -46.13 17.09
C GLU A 546 -1.66 -45.01 16.86
N ASN A 547 -1.41 -44.13 15.90
CA ASN A 547 -2.31 -43.01 15.59
C ASN A 547 -3.62 -43.48 14.94
N THR A 548 -3.56 -44.49 14.07
CA THR A 548 -4.76 -45.14 13.52
C THR A 548 -5.59 -45.81 14.62
N ALA A 549 -4.95 -46.52 15.55
CA ALA A 549 -5.63 -47.13 16.69
C ALA A 549 -6.29 -46.08 17.59
N ALA A 550 -5.63 -44.95 17.85
CA ALA A 550 -6.20 -43.84 18.60
C ALA A 550 -7.44 -43.24 17.90
N ARG A 551 -7.39 -43.11 16.57
CA ARG A 551 -8.53 -42.65 15.76
C ARG A 551 -9.72 -43.61 15.85
N LEU A 552 -9.47 -44.92 15.75
CA LEU A 552 -10.50 -45.95 15.85
C LEU A 552 -11.14 -45.99 17.24
N LEU A 553 -10.34 -45.81 18.30
CA LEU A 553 -10.87 -45.68 19.66
C LEU A 553 -11.76 -44.44 19.82
N LEU A 554 -11.43 -43.31 19.20
CA LEU A 554 -12.29 -42.12 19.30
C LEU A 554 -13.68 -42.30 18.68
N ASP A 555 -13.81 -43.24 17.73
CA ASP A 555 -15.08 -43.65 17.13
C ASP A 555 -15.78 -44.78 17.90
N ASP A 556 -15.11 -45.41 18.87
CA ASP A 556 -15.68 -46.47 19.70
C ASP A 556 -16.75 -45.90 20.65
N PRO A 557 -18.04 -46.22 20.45
CA PRO A 557 -19.12 -45.70 21.29
C PRO A 557 -19.01 -46.18 22.73
N THR A 558 -18.36 -47.32 23.00
CA THR A 558 -18.27 -47.92 24.34
C THR A 558 -17.43 -47.11 25.33
N LEU A 559 -16.61 -46.18 24.82
CA LEU A 559 -15.87 -45.24 25.67
C LEU A 559 -16.80 -44.20 26.31
N ARG A 560 -17.96 -43.91 25.74
CA ARG A 560 -18.88 -42.89 26.29
C ARG A 560 -19.78 -43.41 27.40
N ASP A 561 -19.75 -44.72 27.65
CA ASP A 561 -20.67 -45.41 28.57
C ASP A 561 -20.22 -45.36 30.05
N SER A 562 -18.99 -44.92 30.33
CA SER A 562 -18.45 -44.83 31.70
C SER A 562 -17.73 -43.51 31.94
N GLU A 563 -17.70 -43.05 33.18
CA GLU A 563 -17.01 -41.80 33.56
C GLU A 563 -15.49 -41.87 33.28
N ALA A 564 -14.87 -43.02 33.54
CA ALA A 564 -13.48 -43.29 33.19
C ALA A 564 -13.26 -43.34 31.67
N GLY A 565 -14.17 -43.96 30.92
CA GLY A 565 -14.13 -43.97 29.45
C GLY A 565 -14.30 -42.59 28.83
N MET A 566 -15.17 -41.75 29.40
CA MET A 566 -15.39 -40.38 28.93
C MET A 566 -14.15 -39.52 29.16
N ALA A 567 -13.45 -39.71 30.28
CA ALA A 567 -12.16 -39.07 30.53
C ALA A 567 -11.08 -39.53 29.53
N LEU A 568 -11.03 -40.83 29.18
CA LEU A 568 -10.16 -41.35 28.11
C LEU A 568 -10.47 -40.72 26.75
N TRP A 569 -11.76 -40.63 26.41
CA TRP A 569 -12.22 -40.02 25.15
C TRP A 569 -11.88 -38.54 25.07
N GLN A 570 -12.08 -37.78 26.15
CA GLN A 570 -11.70 -36.36 26.21
C GLN A 570 -10.20 -36.17 26.02
N ARG A 571 -9.37 -37.03 26.63
CA ARG A 571 -7.91 -36.98 26.47
C ARG A 571 -7.47 -37.32 25.05
N LEU A 572 -7.97 -38.41 24.47
CA LEU A 572 -7.69 -38.78 23.08
C LEU A 572 -8.09 -37.66 22.11
N ARG A 573 -9.23 -36.99 22.37
CA ARG A 573 -9.69 -35.87 21.56
C ARG A 573 -8.78 -34.65 21.67
N GLN A 574 -8.21 -34.39 22.84
CA GLN A 574 -7.22 -33.32 23.03
C GLN A 574 -5.90 -33.64 22.30
N GLU A 575 -5.45 -34.90 22.29
CA GLU A 575 -4.23 -35.33 21.61
C GLU A 575 -4.37 -35.46 20.08
N GLN A 576 -5.59 -35.58 19.57
CA GLN A 576 -5.81 -35.88 18.16
C GLN A 576 -5.18 -34.89 17.18
N PRO A 577 -5.23 -33.55 17.38
CA PRO A 577 -4.57 -32.62 16.47
C PRO A 577 -3.06 -32.88 16.34
N ALA A 578 -2.37 -33.18 17.44
CA ALA A 578 -0.94 -33.48 17.43
C ALA A 578 -0.63 -34.79 16.67
N ARG A 579 -1.47 -35.81 16.85
CA ARG A 579 -1.35 -37.11 16.14
C ARG A 579 -1.64 -37.00 14.64
N MET A 580 -2.60 -36.16 14.27
CA MET A 580 -2.87 -35.84 12.86
C MET A 580 -1.69 -35.12 12.22
N GLN A 581 -1.10 -34.14 12.92
CA GLN A 581 0.08 -33.42 12.44
C GLN A 581 1.31 -34.33 12.30
N GLU A 582 1.54 -35.25 13.25
CA GLU A 582 2.61 -36.26 13.16
C GLU A 582 2.41 -37.18 11.95
N THR A 583 1.20 -37.71 11.77
CA THR A 583 0.85 -38.56 10.61
C THR A 583 1.04 -37.82 9.29
N GLN A 584 0.61 -36.56 9.21
CA GLN A 584 0.81 -35.72 8.02
C GLN A 584 2.30 -35.49 7.73
N ARG A 585 3.12 -35.27 8.77
CA ARG A 585 4.58 -35.10 8.62
C ARG A 585 5.23 -36.36 8.06
N ILE A 586 4.90 -37.54 8.61
CA ILE A 586 5.41 -38.83 8.11
C ILE A 586 5.04 -39.01 6.63
N MET A 587 3.78 -38.77 6.27
CA MET A 587 3.31 -38.90 4.88
C MET A 587 4.03 -37.91 3.94
N ARG A 588 4.11 -36.63 4.31
CA ARG A 588 4.82 -35.61 3.54
C ARG A 588 6.28 -36.01 3.30
N ASP A 589 6.98 -36.37 4.37
CA ASP A 589 8.40 -36.69 4.32
C ASP A 589 8.63 -38.00 3.52
N ALA A 590 7.68 -38.95 3.54
CA ALA A 590 7.72 -40.15 2.73
C ALA A 590 7.59 -39.87 1.23
N TYR A 591 6.64 -39.02 0.82
CA TYR A 591 6.43 -38.67 -0.60
C TYR A 591 7.50 -37.71 -1.15
N LEU A 592 7.97 -36.75 -0.36
CA LEU A 592 9.05 -35.84 -0.77
C LEU A 592 10.39 -36.57 -0.98
N ASN A 593 10.64 -37.64 -0.23
CA ASN A 593 11.81 -38.51 -0.43
C ASN A 593 11.50 -39.74 -1.29
N GLY A 594 10.33 -39.75 -1.95
CA GLY A 594 9.88 -40.83 -2.82
C GLY A 594 10.50 -40.80 -4.21
N THR A 595 10.02 -41.72 -5.05
CA THR A 595 10.46 -41.88 -6.44
C THR A 595 9.34 -41.49 -7.39
N LEU A 596 9.68 -40.67 -8.38
CA LEU A 596 8.84 -40.37 -9.52
C LEU A 596 9.28 -41.23 -10.71
N ILE A 597 8.32 -41.95 -11.30
CA ILE A 597 8.51 -42.71 -12.53
C ILE A 597 7.78 -41.96 -13.66
N VAL A 598 8.50 -41.54 -14.70
CA VAL A 598 7.93 -40.91 -15.90
C VAL A 598 8.42 -41.65 -17.12
N GLY A 599 7.52 -42.38 -17.77
CA GLY A 599 7.91 -43.37 -18.77
C GLY A 599 8.84 -44.41 -18.13
N ASP A 600 10.05 -44.57 -18.66
CA ASP A 600 11.06 -45.50 -18.15
C ASP A 600 12.06 -44.89 -17.14
N ARG A 601 11.94 -43.58 -16.85
CA ARG A 601 12.89 -42.87 -16.00
C ARG A 601 12.43 -42.84 -14.56
N LYS A 602 13.35 -43.13 -13.64
CA LYS A 602 13.19 -42.92 -12.20
C LYS A 602 13.91 -41.66 -11.77
N LEU A 603 13.21 -40.78 -11.08
CA LEU A 603 13.73 -39.51 -10.58
C LEU A 603 13.38 -39.40 -9.10
N PRO A 604 14.35 -39.16 -8.19
CA PRO A 604 14.02 -38.88 -6.80
C PRO A 604 13.30 -37.52 -6.69
N ILE A 605 12.14 -37.47 -6.03
CA ILE A 605 11.38 -36.22 -5.88
C ILE A 605 12.18 -35.16 -5.12
N SER A 606 13.01 -35.57 -4.17
CA SER A 606 13.88 -34.69 -3.39
C SER A 606 14.92 -33.95 -4.23
N ALA A 607 15.19 -34.39 -5.47
CA ALA A 607 16.04 -33.65 -6.42
C ALA A 607 15.24 -32.62 -7.25
N LEU A 608 13.92 -32.73 -7.28
CA LEU A 608 13.02 -31.89 -8.09
C LEU A 608 12.29 -30.83 -7.25
N VAL A 609 12.05 -31.11 -5.97
CA VAL A 609 11.28 -30.29 -5.04
C VAL A 609 12.09 -30.05 -3.78
N THR A 610 12.00 -28.85 -3.21
CA THR A 610 12.66 -28.53 -1.93
C THR A 610 12.00 -29.28 -0.77
N ARG A 611 12.73 -29.46 0.34
CA ARG A 611 12.21 -30.15 1.55
C ARG A 611 10.98 -29.47 2.17
N THR A 612 10.74 -28.19 1.86
CA THR A 612 9.58 -27.42 2.32
C THR A 612 8.48 -27.30 1.26
N GLY A 613 8.61 -28.01 0.13
CA GLY A 613 7.66 -27.92 -0.98
C GLY A 613 6.29 -28.52 -0.66
N THR A 614 5.28 -28.00 -1.33
CA THR A 614 3.89 -28.45 -1.28
C THR A 614 3.61 -29.52 -2.34
N PHE A 615 2.43 -30.16 -2.27
CA PHE A 615 2.02 -31.10 -3.31
C PHE A 615 1.85 -30.42 -4.69
N ALA A 616 1.48 -29.13 -4.73
CA ALA A 616 1.42 -28.36 -5.98
C ALA A 616 2.82 -28.15 -6.61
N ASP A 617 3.85 -27.97 -5.78
CA ASP A 617 5.24 -27.91 -6.25
C ASP A 617 5.68 -29.26 -6.82
N ALA A 618 5.28 -30.37 -6.19
CA ALA A 618 5.51 -31.71 -6.71
C ALA A 618 4.79 -31.94 -8.05
N LEU A 619 3.53 -31.49 -8.18
CA LEU A 619 2.79 -31.58 -9.45
C LEU A 619 3.49 -30.78 -10.56
N THR A 620 4.01 -29.60 -10.25
CA THR A 620 4.77 -28.76 -11.18
C THR A 620 6.08 -29.42 -11.60
N ALA A 621 6.81 -30.02 -10.66
CA ALA A 621 8.02 -30.80 -10.93
C ALA A 621 7.74 -32.02 -11.83
N ILE A 622 6.62 -32.71 -11.61
CA ILE A 622 6.17 -33.85 -12.43
C ILE A 622 5.87 -33.37 -13.86
N ALA A 623 5.11 -32.28 -14.00
CA ALA A 623 4.80 -31.69 -15.29
C ALA A 623 6.07 -31.26 -16.05
N ASN A 624 7.01 -30.61 -15.37
CA ASN A 624 8.33 -30.24 -15.91
C ASN A 624 9.16 -31.45 -16.38
N SER A 625 8.95 -32.62 -15.78
CA SER A 625 9.68 -33.84 -16.13
C SER A 625 9.04 -34.60 -17.30
N ALA A 626 7.70 -34.59 -17.38
CA ALA A 626 6.90 -35.36 -18.33
C ALA A 626 6.60 -34.61 -19.64
N LEU A 627 6.05 -33.40 -19.55
CA LEU A 627 5.53 -32.66 -20.69
C LEU A 627 6.56 -32.32 -21.78
N PRO A 628 7.85 -32.06 -21.50
CA PRO A 628 8.86 -31.86 -22.54
C PRO A 628 8.97 -33.01 -23.55
N LYS A 629 8.65 -34.24 -23.12
CA LYS A 629 8.66 -35.41 -24.01
C LYS A 629 7.31 -35.65 -24.69
N VAL A 630 6.21 -35.18 -24.09
CA VAL A 630 4.87 -35.29 -24.67
C VAL A 630 4.65 -34.22 -25.77
N TYR A 631 5.13 -33.00 -25.53
CA TYR A 631 5.00 -31.84 -26.41
C TYR A 631 6.37 -31.21 -26.72
N PRO A 632 7.23 -31.90 -27.49
CA PRO A 632 8.61 -31.47 -27.71
C PRO A 632 8.72 -30.13 -28.44
N GLN A 633 7.78 -29.81 -29.34
CA GLN A 633 7.82 -28.56 -30.10
C GLN A 633 7.32 -27.36 -29.28
N PHE A 634 6.51 -27.59 -28.23
CA PHE A 634 5.98 -26.51 -27.39
C PHE A 634 7.09 -25.68 -26.74
N ILE A 635 8.21 -26.30 -26.36
CA ILE A 635 9.33 -25.65 -25.69
C ILE A 635 9.89 -24.49 -26.51
N ARG A 636 9.88 -24.62 -27.85
CA ARG A 636 10.41 -23.60 -28.78
C ARG A 636 9.50 -22.38 -28.88
N ILE A 637 8.19 -22.60 -28.74
CA ILE A 637 7.14 -21.60 -28.94
C ILE A 637 6.48 -21.15 -27.63
N ALA A 638 7.01 -21.60 -26.49
CA ALA A 638 6.40 -21.36 -25.20
C ALA A 638 6.37 -19.86 -24.86
N PRO A 639 5.29 -19.38 -24.21
CA PRO A 639 5.23 -18.00 -23.73
C PRO A 639 6.37 -17.70 -22.76
N LYS A 640 6.89 -16.48 -22.82
CA LYS A 640 7.92 -15.94 -21.91
C LYS A 640 7.34 -15.31 -20.64
N MET A 641 6.02 -15.22 -20.53
CA MET A 641 5.30 -14.71 -19.37
C MET A 641 4.02 -15.52 -19.10
N PRO A 642 3.57 -15.65 -17.84
CA PRO A 642 2.42 -16.47 -17.47
C PRO A 642 1.10 -15.90 -18.02
N LEU A 643 0.31 -16.76 -18.67
CA LEU A 643 -0.99 -16.41 -19.24
C LEU A 643 -2.09 -16.42 -18.18
N ARG A 644 -2.10 -15.41 -17.30
CA ARG A 644 -3.07 -15.29 -16.19
C ARG A 644 -4.30 -14.45 -16.53
N ASN A 645 -4.17 -13.48 -17.44
CA ASN A 645 -5.24 -12.55 -17.78
C ASN A 645 -5.86 -12.89 -19.16
N ILE A 646 -6.95 -13.65 -19.14
CA ILE A 646 -7.68 -14.06 -20.33
C ILE A 646 -8.24 -12.84 -21.10
N GLU A 647 -8.71 -11.80 -20.41
CA GLU A 647 -9.24 -10.60 -21.07
C GLU A 647 -8.18 -9.83 -21.86
N ALA A 648 -6.96 -9.73 -21.31
CA ALA A 648 -5.85 -9.09 -22.01
C ALA A 648 -5.44 -9.89 -23.26
N LEU A 649 -5.54 -11.22 -23.21
CA LEU A 649 -5.33 -12.09 -24.35
C LEU A 649 -6.44 -11.95 -25.41
N HIS A 650 -7.71 -11.86 -25.00
CA HIS A 650 -8.81 -11.55 -25.93
C HIS A 650 -8.66 -10.17 -26.56
N ARG A 651 -8.17 -9.17 -25.82
CA ARG A 651 -7.82 -7.86 -26.38
C ARG A 651 -6.70 -7.98 -27.41
N LEU A 652 -5.68 -8.80 -27.16
CA LEU A 652 -4.64 -9.09 -28.14
C LEU A 652 -5.22 -9.78 -29.39
N VAL A 653 -6.11 -10.76 -29.24
CA VAL A 653 -6.80 -11.40 -30.37
C VAL A 653 -7.60 -10.35 -31.17
N HIS A 654 -8.35 -9.47 -30.50
CA HIS A 654 -9.10 -8.41 -31.17
C HIS A 654 -8.19 -7.41 -31.88
N ALA A 655 -7.11 -7.00 -31.23
CA ALA A 655 -6.08 -6.16 -31.84
C ALA A 655 -5.55 -6.84 -33.10
N ILE A 656 -5.25 -8.16 -33.03
CA ILE A 656 -4.83 -9.01 -34.16
C ILE A 656 -5.80 -8.94 -35.33
N LEU A 657 -7.08 -9.20 -35.09
CA LEU A 657 -8.11 -9.17 -36.12
C LEU A 657 -8.32 -7.76 -36.70
N ALA A 658 -8.23 -6.72 -35.87
CA ALA A 658 -8.39 -5.32 -36.28
C ALA A 658 -7.17 -4.78 -37.05
N GLY A 659 -5.98 -5.31 -36.81
CA GLY A 659 -4.73 -4.82 -37.40
C GLY A 659 -4.27 -3.48 -36.83
N GLU A 660 -4.46 -3.26 -35.54
CA GLU A 660 -4.06 -2.02 -34.86
C GLU A 660 -2.53 -1.88 -34.81
N PRO A 661 -1.95 -0.68 -34.99
CA PRO A 661 -0.50 -0.54 -34.82
C PRO A 661 -0.11 -0.81 -33.36
N LEU A 662 0.97 -1.57 -33.14
CA LEU A 662 1.47 -1.92 -31.80
C LEU A 662 1.63 -0.69 -30.89
N GLN A 663 2.09 0.43 -31.46
CA GLN A 663 2.32 1.70 -30.76
C GLN A 663 1.03 2.34 -30.21
N GLY A 664 -0.13 2.04 -30.79
CA GLY A 664 -1.43 2.55 -30.37
C GLY A 664 -2.14 1.69 -29.33
N MET A 665 -1.61 0.51 -29.01
CA MET A 665 -2.22 -0.41 -28.06
C MET A 665 -1.85 -0.10 -26.61
N MET A 666 -2.66 -0.60 -25.68
CA MET A 666 -2.36 -0.57 -24.24
C MET A 666 -1.04 -1.30 -23.92
N PRO A 667 -0.24 -0.83 -22.95
CA PRO A 667 1.06 -1.43 -22.61
C PRO A 667 0.99 -2.93 -22.31
N GLU A 668 -0.07 -3.40 -21.66
CA GLU A 668 -0.28 -4.80 -21.31
C GLU A 668 -0.45 -5.69 -22.55
N VAL A 669 -1.10 -5.15 -23.60
CA VAL A 669 -1.29 -5.86 -24.88
C VAL A 669 0.02 -5.88 -25.67
N GLN A 670 0.81 -4.80 -25.64
CA GLN A 670 2.15 -4.75 -26.23
C GLN A 670 3.11 -5.76 -25.57
N GLU A 671 3.02 -5.92 -24.26
CA GLU A 671 3.82 -6.91 -23.53
C GLU A 671 3.43 -8.34 -23.92
N LEU A 672 2.13 -8.65 -23.95
CA LEU A 672 1.63 -9.95 -24.41
C LEU A 672 2.06 -10.25 -25.85
N TRP A 673 2.06 -9.25 -26.73
CA TRP A 673 2.59 -9.41 -28.08
C TRP A 673 4.07 -9.84 -28.07
N ARG A 674 4.93 -9.13 -27.33
CA ARG A 674 6.38 -9.41 -27.27
C ARG A 674 6.72 -10.72 -26.56
N MET A 675 5.94 -11.08 -25.54
CA MET A 675 6.24 -12.19 -24.65
C MET A 675 5.46 -13.47 -24.97
N VAL A 676 4.41 -13.40 -25.81
CA VAL A 676 3.56 -14.55 -26.15
C VAL A 676 3.50 -14.75 -27.67
N ALA A 677 3.03 -13.75 -28.43
CA ALA A 677 2.82 -13.89 -29.87
C ALA A 677 4.13 -14.01 -30.66
N LEU A 678 5.15 -13.21 -30.30
CA LEU A 678 6.46 -13.24 -30.97
C LEU A 678 7.20 -14.59 -30.78
N PRO A 679 7.30 -15.19 -29.58
CA PRO A 679 7.85 -16.55 -29.41
C PRO A 679 7.15 -17.62 -30.25
N MET A 680 5.86 -17.47 -30.53
CA MET A 680 5.09 -18.40 -31.37
C MET A 680 5.30 -18.20 -32.88
N GLY A 681 6.10 -17.23 -33.30
CA GLY A 681 6.28 -16.88 -34.72
C GLY A 681 5.20 -15.95 -35.29
N LEU A 682 4.26 -15.46 -34.47
CA LEU A 682 3.13 -14.65 -34.95
C LEU A 682 3.50 -13.17 -35.23
N GLY A 683 4.75 -12.77 -34.91
CA GLY A 683 5.23 -11.39 -34.83
C GLY A 683 5.31 -10.60 -36.15
N HIS A 684 5.35 -11.26 -37.30
CA HIS A 684 5.55 -10.59 -38.60
C HIS A 684 4.27 -9.95 -39.17
N VAL A 685 3.11 -10.16 -38.53
CA VAL A 685 1.79 -9.82 -39.08
C VAL A 685 1.29 -8.42 -38.68
N PHE A 686 1.95 -7.74 -37.72
CA PHE A 686 1.46 -6.47 -37.14
C PHE A 686 2.14 -5.18 -37.61
N GLU A 687 3.34 -5.25 -38.17
CA GLU A 687 4.04 -4.05 -38.62
C GLU A 687 3.65 -3.75 -40.07
N GLY A 688 2.86 -2.70 -40.27
CA GLY A 688 2.48 -2.23 -41.60
C GLY A 688 3.68 -1.82 -42.45
N LEU A 689 4.13 -2.73 -43.34
CA LEU A 689 5.08 -2.58 -44.47
C LEU A 689 6.58 -2.42 -44.15
N PRO A 690 7.47 -2.79 -45.08
CA PRO A 690 7.77 -4.13 -45.57
C PRO A 690 9.12 -4.61 -44.99
N ALA A 691 9.17 -5.78 -44.38
CA ALA A 691 10.44 -6.51 -44.34
C ALA A 691 10.54 -7.26 -45.67
N THR A 692 11.38 -6.74 -46.58
CA THR A 692 12.12 -7.55 -47.53
C THR A 692 13.01 -8.51 -46.73
N SER A 693 12.39 -9.53 -46.19
CA SER A 693 12.96 -10.84 -46.02
C SER A 693 11.78 -11.73 -46.30
N GLU A 694 11.91 -12.57 -47.32
CA GLU A 694 11.25 -13.86 -47.38
C GLU A 694 10.61 -14.16 -46.03
N ALA A 695 9.27 -14.12 -45.97
CA ALA A 695 8.58 -14.85 -44.92
C ALA A 695 9.31 -16.18 -44.89
N ARG A 696 10.06 -16.48 -43.83
CA ARG A 696 10.65 -17.79 -43.72
C ARG A 696 9.48 -18.71 -43.94
N SER A 697 9.59 -19.48 -45.01
CA SER A 697 8.68 -20.53 -45.42
C SER A 697 8.59 -21.65 -44.37
N ASP A 698 8.85 -21.36 -43.09
CA ASP A 698 9.30 -22.30 -42.07
C ASP A 698 8.66 -22.00 -40.70
N ASP A 699 7.52 -21.28 -40.61
CA ASP A 699 6.70 -21.31 -39.39
C ASP A 699 5.92 -22.63 -39.35
N GLU A 700 6.61 -23.68 -38.91
CA GLU A 700 6.14 -25.08 -38.89
C GLU A 700 4.76 -25.21 -38.20
N LEU A 701 4.45 -24.36 -37.20
CA LEU A 701 3.16 -24.34 -36.50
C LEU A 701 2.01 -23.86 -37.40
N LEU A 702 2.20 -22.73 -38.10
CA LEU A 702 1.17 -22.17 -38.98
C LEU A 702 0.92 -23.11 -40.16
N GLN A 703 1.98 -23.68 -40.74
CA GLN A 703 1.86 -24.70 -41.79
C GLN A 703 1.15 -25.96 -41.32
N PHE A 704 1.45 -26.43 -40.10
CA PHE A 704 0.76 -27.59 -39.53
C PHE A 704 -0.76 -27.38 -39.47
N ILE A 705 -1.21 -26.22 -38.98
CA ILE A 705 -2.65 -25.90 -38.89
C ILE A 705 -3.26 -25.72 -40.29
N SER A 706 -2.58 -24.99 -41.16
CA SER A 706 -3.06 -24.75 -42.53
C SER A 706 -3.19 -26.05 -43.33
N ASN A 707 -2.21 -26.95 -43.25
CA ASN A 707 -2.26 -28.26 -43.91
C ASN A 707 -3.39 -29.15 -43.38
N ALA A 708 -3.65 -29.11 -42.06
CA ALA A 708 -4.77 -29.84 -41.47
C ALA A 708 -6.11 -29.39 -42.08
N ILE A 709 -6.26 -28.10 -42.37
CA ILE A 709 -7.48 -27.54 -42.96
C ILE A 709 -7.55 -27.81 -44.48
N ILE A 710 -6.44 -27.66 -45.23
CA ILE A 710 -6.43 -27.96 -46.69
C ILE A 710 -6.82 -29.41 -46.97
N HIS A 711 -6.25 -30.35 -46.21
CA HIS A 711 -6.48 -31.77 -46.43
C HIS A 711 -7.82 -32.26 -45.85
N ALA A 712 -8.62 -31.37 -45.26
CA ALA A 712 -9.97 -31.69 -44.82
C ALA A 712 -10.91 -31.83 -46.03
N SER A 713 -11.65 -32.93 -46.09
CA SER A 713 -12.63 -33.20 -47.15
C SER A 713 -13.93 -32.38 -47.03
N ALA A 714 -14.11 -31.65 -45.93
CA ALA A 714 -15.24 -30.78 -45.60
C ALA A 714 -14.75 -29.62 -44.71
N PRO A 715 -15.55 -28.56 -44.49
CA PRO A 715 -15.21 -27.50 -43.54
C PRO A 715 -14.79 -28.06 -42.19
N MET A 716 -13.60 -27.69 -41.72
CA MET A 716 -13.02 -28.27 -40.51
C MET A 716 -13.71 -27.68 -39.28
N PRO A 717 -14.43 -28.46 -38.45
CA PRO A 717 -15.07 -27.94 -37.25
C PRO A 717 -14.05 -27.34 -36.29
N TYR A 718 -14.36 -26.17 -35.72
CA TYR A 718 -13.44 -25.44 -34.82
C TYR A 718 -12.99 -26.29 -33.64
N ALA A 719 -13.93 -27.00 -33.00
CA ALA A 719 -13.64 -27.89 -31.88
C ALA A 719 -12.72 -29.07 -32.27
N GLN A 720 -12.89 -29.61 -33.49
CA GLN A 720 -12.06 -30.71 -33.98
C GLN A 720 -10.62 -30.24 -34.24
N LEU A 721 -10.44 -29.06 -34.84
CA LEU A 721 -9.12 -28.46 -35.01
C LEU A 721 -8.46 -28.18 -33.67
N CYS A 722 -9.17 -27.58 -32.72
CA CYS A 722 -8.64 -27.31 -31.39
C CYS A 722 -8.12 -28.57 -30.71
N ALA A 723 -8.90 -29.66 -30.78
CA ALA A 723 -8.52 -30.92 -30.18
C ALA A 723 -7.31 -31.58 -30.88
N LEU A 724 -7.22 -31.47 -32.21
CA LEU A 724 -6.08 -31.93 -33.00
C LEU A 724 -4.80 -31.18 -32.63
N VAL A 725 -4.87 -29.84 -32.57
CA VAL A 725 -3.71 -28.99 -32.26
C VAL A 725 -3.27 -29.17 -30.81
N ARG A 726 -4.23 -29.29 -29.87
CA ARG A 726 -3.94 -29.55 -28.45
C ARG A 726 -3.21 -30.87 -28.20
N LYS A 727 -3.51 -31.91 -28.98
CA LYS A 727 -2.83 -33.22 -28.88
C LYS A 727 -1.68 -33.39 -29.87
N SER A 728 -1.34 -32.38 -30.67
CA SER A 728 -0.17 -32.40 -31.57
C SER A 728 1.16 -32.35 -30.79
N GLU A 729 2.31 -32.36 -31.47
CA GLU A 729 3.62 -32.16 -30.82
C GLU A 729 3.81 -30.74 -30.23
N TYR A 730 2.96 -29.79 -30.65
CA TYR A 730 2.94 -28.42 -30.15
C TYR A 730 2.14 -28.26 -28.86
N GLY A 731 1.17 -29.13 -28.57
CA GLY A 731 0.44 -29.10 -27.30
C GLY A 731 -0.18 -27.75 -26.95
N LEU A 732 -0.73 -26.99 -27.91
CA LEU A 732 -1.21 -25.63 -27.63
C LEU A 732 -2.42 -25.64 -26.69
N THR A 733 -2.45 -24.67 -25.77
CA THR A 733 -3.64 -24.41 -24.94
C THR A 733 -4.70 -23.65 -25.74
N PRO A 734 -5.99 -23.69 -25.33
CA PRO A 734 -7.07 -23.01 -26.06
C PRO A 734 -6.78 -21.54 -26.38
N ALA A 735 -6.22 -20.80 -25.41
CA ALA A 735 -5.85 -19.39 -25.60
C ALA A 735 -4.78 -19.17 -26.68
N LEU A 736 -3.79 -20.07 -26.78
CA LEU A 736 -2.75 -20.00 -27.81
C LEU A 736 -3.27 -20.44 -29.18
N ILE A 737 -4.22 -21.39 -29.21
CA ILE A 737 -4.91 -21.80 -30.44
C ILE A 737 -5.68 -20.61 -31.02
N GLU A 738 -6.44 -19.87 -30.20
CA GLU A 738 -7.15 -18.67 -30.63
C GLU A 738 -6.22 -17.61 -31.22
N LEU A 739 -5.10 -17.31 -30.57
CA LEU A 739 -4.10 -16.36 -31.11
C LEU A 739 -3.58 -16.79 -32.48
N THR A 740 -3.33 -18.10 -32.65
CA THR A 740 -2.81 -18.66 -33.90
C THR A 740 -3.85 -18.59 -35.01
N ILE A 741 -5.11 -18.95 -34.71
CA ILE A 741 -6.24 -18.88 -35.66
C ILE A 741 -6.52 -17.41 -36.02
N ALA A 742 -6.52 -16.49 -35.05
CA ALA A 742 -6.70 -15.06 -35.30
C ALA A 742 -5.65 -14.52 -36.27
N THR A 743 -4.40 -14.98 -36.14
CA THR A 743 -3.31 -14.61 -37.03
C THR A 743 -3.53 -15.14 -38.45
N LEU A 744 -3.96 -16.40 -38.61
CA LEU A 744 -4.25 -17.00 -39.91
C LEU A 744 -5.47 -16.35 -40.60
N LEU A 745 -6.53 -16.05 -39.84
CA LEU A 745 -7.70 -15.31 -40.33
C LEU A 745 -7.31 -13.88 -40.75
N ARG A 746 -6.45 -13.21 -39.97
CA ARG A 746 -5.96 -11.87 -40.29
C ARG A 746 -5.05 -11.86 -41.52
N ARG A 747 -4.17 -12.85 -41.65
CA ARG A 747 -3.34 -13.05 -42.85
C ARG A 747 -4.19 -13.27 -44.09
N GLY A 748 -5.39 -13.84 -43.94
CA GLY A 748 -6.28 -14.21 -45.04
C GLY A 748 -6.02 -15.62 -45.54
N ASP A 749 -5.35 -16.45 -44.74
CA ASP A 749 -5.12 -17.85 -45.06
C ASP A 749 -6.42 -18.65 -44.82
N LEU A 750 -7.18 -18.29 -43.79
CA LEU A 750 -8.42 -18.98 -43.42
C LEU A 750 -9.65 -18.07 -43.51
N THR A 751 -10.79 -18.68 -43.78
CA THR A 751 -12.12 -18.08 -43.66
C THR A 751 -12.91 -18.83 -42.59
N ALA A 752 -13.50 -18.09 -41.65
CA ALA A 752 -14.39 -18.63 -40.63
C ALA A 752 -15.82 -18.71 -41.15
N LEU A 753 -16.52 -19.81 -40.84
CA LEU A 753 -17.92 -20.02 -41.18
C LEU A 753 -18.79 -20.08 -39.92
N ASP A 754 -20.01 -19.56 -40.02
CA ASP A 754 -21.02 -19.72 -38.98
C ASP A 754 -21.71 -21.11 -39.06
N ALA A 755 -22.69 -21.36 -38.20
CA ALA A 755 -23.43 -22.62 -38.17
C ALA A 755 -24.25 -22.90 -39.46
N ASN A 756 -24.43 -21.91 -40.34
CA ASN A 756 -25.14 -22.02 -41.61
C ASN A 756 -24.17 -22.07 -42.81
N ASP A 757 -22.88 -22.33 -42.57
CA ASP A 757 -21.80 -22.31 -43.56
C ASP A 757 -21.63 -20.95 -44.27
N THR A 758 -22.06 -19.85 -43.64
CA THR A 758 -21.88 -18.50 -44.19
C THR A 758 -20.55 -17.89 -43.75
N PRO A 759 -19.78 -17.28 -44.68
CA PRO A 759 -18.52 -16.63 -44.34
C PRO A 759 -18.68 -15.48 -43.34
N LEU A 760 -17.89 -15.50 -42.28
CA LEU A 760 -17.86 -14.46 -41.25
C LEU A 760 -16.74 -13.45 -41.53
N PRO A 761 -17.06 -12.16 -41.69
CA PRO A 761 -16.03 -11.13 -41.80
C PRO A 761 -15.33 -10.90 -40.46
N LEU A 762 -14.06 -10.46 -40.50
CA LEU A 762 -13.19 -10.37 -39.31
C LEU A 762 -13.80 -9.56 -38.14
N HIS A 763 -14.55 -8.49 -38.43
CA HIS A 763 -15.16 -7.64 -37.40
C HIS A 763 -16.40 -8.26 -36.72
N ARG A 764 -16.97 -9.34 -37.27
CA ARG A 764 -18.09 -10.09 -36.65
C ARG A 764 -17.63 -11.26 -35.79
N LEU A 765 -16.34 -11.59 -35.82
CA LEU A 765 -15.77 -12.65 -35.00
C LEU A 765 -15.79 -12.26 -33.53
N LYS A 766 -16.37 -13.12 -32.69
CA LYS A 766 -16.43 -12.94 -31.23
C LYS A 766 -15.36 -13.79 -30.58
N THR A 767 -14.74 -13.25 -29.53
CA THR A 767 -13.85 -14.01 -28.63
C THR A 767 -14.64 -14.42 -27.38
N PRO A 768 -14.52 -15.66 -26.89
CA PRO A 768 -13.74 -16.77 -27.44
C PRO A 768 -14.34 -17.33 -28.74
N PHE A 769 -13.50 -17.80 -29.66
CA PHE A 769 -13.92 -18.20 -31.02
C PHE A 769 -14.87 -19.39 -31.04
N GLU A 770 -14.81 -20.26 -30.02
CA GLU A 770 -15.71 -21.42 -29.89
C GLU A 770 -17.19 -21.02 -29.87
N GLN A 771 -17.53 -19.79 -29.46
CA GLN A 771 -18.91 -19.30 -29.42
C GLN A 771 -19.41 -18.72 -30.75
N GLY A 772 -18.52 -18.48 -31.72
CA GLY A 772 -18.83 -17.76 -32.95
C GLY A 772 -18.45 -18.47 -34.24
N ILE A 773 -17.45 -19.36 -34.21
CA ILE A 773 -16.94 -20.08 -35.38
C ILE A 773 -17.41 -21.53 -35.29
N ALA A 774 -18.21 -21.98 -36.27
CA ALA A 774 -18.60 -23.37 -36.37
C ALA A 774 -17.50 -24.19 -37.05
N SER A 775 -17.00 -23.70 -38.17
CA SER A 775 -15.97 -24.37 -38.97
C SER A 775 -15.01 -23.37 -39.63
N LEU A 776 -13.86 -23.88 -40.06
CA LEU A 776 -12.78 -23.15 -40.74
C LEU A 776 -12.50 -23.80 -42.09
N VAL A 777 -12.30 -22.98 -43.11
CA VAL A 777 -11.90 -23.40 -44.46
C VAL A 777 -10.73 -22.57 -44.95
N ALA A 778 -9.99 -23.09 -45.93
CA ALA A 778 -9.06 -22.27 -46.70
C ALA A 778 -9.83 -21.18 -47.46
N THR A 779 -9.28 -19.97 -47.50
CA THR A 779 -9.97 -18.83 -48.10
C THR A 779 -10.19 -19.02 -49.61
N PRO A 780 -11.44 -18.93 -50.11
CA PRO A 780 -11.71 -19.07 -51.54
C PRO A 780 -11.06 -17.95 -52.34
N LEU A 781 -10.45 -18.29 -53.48
CA LEU A 781 -9.80 -17.33 -54.35
C LEU A 781 -10.79 -16.76 -55.37
N ILE A 782 -10.77 -15.45 -55.59
CA ILE A 782 -11.48 -14.83 -56.71
C ILE A 782 -10.86 -15.19 -58.07
N GLU A 783 -11.66 -15.09 -59.13
CA GLU A 783 -11.23 -15.36 -60.51
C GLU A 783 -10.07 -14.46 -60.97
N ASN A 784 -9.20 -14.97 -61.85
CA ASN A 784 -8.01 -14.26 -62.35
C ASN A 784 -8.35 -12.90 -62.98
N GLU A 785 -9.42 -12.84 -63.77
CA GLU A 785 -9.84 -11.63 -64.47
C GLU A 785 -10.24 -10.52 -63.49
N ILE A 786 -11.08 -10.85 -62.50
CA ILE A 786 -11.51 -9.93 -61.44
C ILE A 786 -10.31 -9.47 -60.60
N TRP A 787 -9.36 -10.37 -60.31
CA TRP A 787 -8.13 -10.02 -59.59
C TRP A 787 -7.27 -8.98 -60.33
N HIS A 788 -7.08 -9.14 -61.64
CA HIS A 788 -6.33 -8.16 -62.44
C HIS A 788 -7.03 -6.80 -62.48
N ARG A 789 -8.36 -6.79 -62.67
CA ARG A 789 -9.17 -5.57 -62.63
C ARG A 789 -9.11 -4.86 -61.28
N ALA A 790 -9.13 -5.60 -60.18
CA ALA A 790 -8.99 -5.02 -58.85
C ALA A 790 -7.63 -4.31 -58.66
N LEU A 791 -6.54 -4.88 -59.20
CA LEU A 791 -5.22 -4.25 -59.17
C LEU A 791 -5.16 -2.96 -60.01
N GLU A 792 -5.79 -2.96 -61.20
CA GLU A 792 -5.89 -1.76 -62.04
C GLU A 792 -6.62 -0.63 -61.31
N TYR A 793 -7.80 -0.90 -60.76
CA TYR A 793 -8.56 0.11 -60.01
C TYR A 793 -7.82 0.57 -58.74
N ALA A 794 -7.13 -0.31 -58.03
CA ALA A 794 -6.37 0.06 -56.84
C ALA A 794 -5.20 0.99 -57.20
N SER A 795 -4.50 0.70 -58.31
CA SER A 795 -3.43 1.55 -58.82
C SER A 795 -3.94 2.94 -59.23
N ALA A 796 -5.16 3.02 -59.81
CA ALA A 796 -5.76 4.29 -60.24
C ALA A 796 -5.96 5.28 -59.08
N ILE A 797 -6.27 4.79 -57.88
CA ILE A 797 -6.46 5.59 -56.65
C ILE A 797 -5.19 5.69 -55.78
N GLY A 798 -4.04 5.22 -56.27
CA GLY A 798 -2.76 5.27 -55.55
C GLY A 798 -2.65 4.28 -54.40
N VAL A 799 -3.41 3.18 -54.42
CA VAL A 799 -3.28 2.07 -53.47
C VAL A 799 -2.34 1.02 -54.08
N GLU A 800 -1.09 1.00 -53.63
CA GLU A 800 -0.09 0.04 -54.11
C GLU A 800 -0.31 -1.35 -53.53
N ALA A 801 -0.58 -2.33 -54.40
CA ALA A 801 -0.73 -3.72 -54.02
C ALA A 801 0.64 -4.37 -53.70
N PHE A 802 1.68 -4.18 -54.53
CA PHE A 802 3.02 -4.79 -54.39
C PHE A 802 4.11 -4.08 -55.24
N ASN A 803 5.37 -4.08 -54.77
CA ASN A 803 6.57 -3.93 -55.61
C ASN A 803 6.82 -5.24 -56.38
N THR A 804 6.52 -5.28 -57.67
CA THR A 804 6.58 -6.48 -58.51
C THR A 804 7.98 -6.80 -59.02
N GLN A 805 8.87 -7.30 -58.16
CA GLN A 805 10.06 -8.08 -58.59
C GLN A 805 10.47 -9.10 -57.52
N SER A 806 9.86 -10.28 -57.52
CA SER A 806 10.58 -11.54 -57.21
C SER A 806 9.68 -12.77 -57.36
N ASN A 807 10.11 -13.61 -58.29
CA ASN A 807 10.10 -15.07 -58.26
C ASN A 807 8.81 -15.85 -58.54
N ALA A 808 8.78 -16.32 -59.78
CA ALA A 808 8.27 -17.63 -60.15
C ALA A 808 9.01 -18.74 -59.37
N GLU A 809 8.32 -19.88 -59.22
CA GLU A 809 8.78 -21.19 -58.76
C GLU A 809 8.75 -21.46 -57.24
N ALA A 810 7.55 -21.76 -56.71
CA ALA A 810 7.39 -22.67 -55.56
C ALA A 810 5.99 -23.32 -55.53
N ARG A 811 5.97 -24.67 -55.57
CA ARG A 811 4.86 -25.62 -55.35
C ARG A 811 3.42 -25.07 -55.24
N VAL A 812 2.56 -25.60 -56.11
CA VAL A 812 1.12 -25.33 -56.34
C VAL A 812 0.25 -25.17 -55.07
N ASP A 813 0.63 -25.70 -53.90
CA ASP A 813 -0.13 -25.56 -52.65
C ASP A 813 0.20 -24.28 -51.85
N ALA A 814 1.42 -23.73 -52.00
CA ALA A 814 1.83 -22.47 -51.37
C ALA A 814 1.26 -21.23 -52.08
N GLU A 815 0.95 -21.35 -53.37
CA GLU A 815 0.34 -20.29 -54.18
C GLU A 815 -1.07 -19.91 -53.70
N HIS A 816 -1.84 -20.88 -53.19
CA HIS A 816 -3.22 -20.63 -52.75
C HIS A 816 -3.28 -19.65 -51.58
N PHE A 817 -2.58 -19.94 -50.48
CA PHE A 817 -2.53 -19.03 -49.32
C PHE A 817 -1.76 -17.74 -49.62
N ALA A 818 -0.68 -17.78 -50.40
CA ALA A 818 0.02 -16.57 -50.81
C ALA A 818 -0.89 -15.61 -51.59
N ARG A 819 -1.75 -16.16 -52.45
CA ARG A 819 -2.73 -15.37 -53.21
C ARG A 819 -3.93 -14.94 -52.38
N ALA A 820 -4.44 -15.77 -51.47
CA ALA A 820 -5.50 -15.39 -50.53
C ALA A 820 -5.02 -14.29 -49.57
N SER A 821 -3.81 -14.41 -49.06
CA SER A 821 -3.12 -13.37 -48.29
C SER A 821 -2.98 -12.05 -49.08
N SER A 822 -2.72 -12.14 -50.38
CA SER A 822 -2.65 -10.96 -51.26
C SER A 822 -4.01 -10.28 -51.44
N GLN A 823 -5.09 -11.05 -51.58
CA GLN A 823 -6.46 -10.53 -51.62
C GLN A 823 -6.83 -9.82 -50.32
N GLN A 824 -6.55 -10.45 -49.18
CA GLN A 824 -6.81 -9.88 -47.86
C GLN A 824 -6.04 -8.57 -47.64
N ARG A 825 -4.78 -8.52 -48.07
CA ARG A 825 -3.94 -7.32 -47.98
C ARG A 825 -4.49 -6.16 -48.79
N LEU A 826 -4.80 -6.40 -50.07
CA LEU A 826 -5.36 -5.38 -50.96
C LEU A 826 -6.68 -4.83 -50.39
N TRP A 827 -7.56 -5.72 -49.94
CA TRP A 827 -8.83 -5.33 -49.33
C TRP A 827 -8.65 -4.49 -48.07
N HIS A 828 -7.69 -4.85 -47.21
CA HIS A 828 -7.39 -4.07 -46.02
C HIS A 828 -6.86 -2.67 -46.36
N GLN A 829 -6.00 -2.53 -47.38
CA GLN A 829 -5.54 -1.24 -47.86
C GLN A 829 -6.70 -0.40 -48.43
N LEU A 830 -7.63 -1.01 -49.16
CA LEU A 830 -8.83 -0.33 -49.67
C LEU A 830 -9.75 0.15 -48.54
N LEU A 831 -9.97 -0.66 -47.50
CA LEU A 831 -10.72 -0.25 -46.30
C LEU A 831 -10.03 0.91 -45.55
N ALA A 832 -8.70 0.87 -45.43
CA ALA A 832 -7.94 1.96 -44.81
C ALA A 832 -8.03 3.26 -45.64
N TRP A 833 -7.88 3.14 -46.96
CA TRP A 833 -8.05 4.24 -47.91
C TRP A 833 -9.47 4.82 -47.86
N LYS A 834 -10.51 3.98 -47.79
CA LYS A 834 -11.90 4.43 -47.64
C LYS A 834 -12.08 5.24 -46.35
N ARG A 835 -11.56 4.76 -45.22
CA ARG A 835 -11.67 5.45 -43.92
C ARG A 835 -11.00 6.82 -43.92
N SER A 836 -9.81 6.95 -44.51
CA SER A 836 -9.10 8.24 -44.61
C SER A 836 -9.73 9.18 -45.65
N THR A 837 -10.25 8.64 -46.74
CA THR A 837 -10.79 9.41 -47.86
C THR A 837 -12.22 9.87 -47.63
N LEU A 838 -13.06 9.08 -46.95
CA LEU A 838 -14.47 9.41 -46.75
C LEU A 838 -14.65 10.74 -46.01
N THR A 839 -13.84 10.99 -44.97
CA THR A 839 -13.89 12.23 -44.19
C THR A 839 -13.44 13.44 -44.99
N SER A 840 -12.35 13.31 -45.76
CA SER A 840 -11.88 14.39 -46.64
C SER A 840 -12.86 14.66 -47.79
N TRP A 841 -13.51 13.63 -48.33
CA TRP A 841 -14.51 13.78 -49.39
C TRP A 841 -15.76 14.49 -48.88
N GLN A 842 -16.24 14.16 -47.66
CA GLN A 842 -17.35 14.85 -47.01
C GLN A 842 -17.03 16.34 -46.77
N ASP A 843 -15.82 16.65 -46.30
CA ASP A 843 -15.36 18.02 -46.10
C ASP A 843 -15.28 18.79 -47.43
N CYS A 844 -14.69 18.19 -48.47
CA CYS A 844 -14.60 18.77 -49.81
C CYS A 844 -15.99 19.10 -50.39
N LYS A 845 -16.93 18.14 -50.32
CA LYS A 845 -18.33 18.33 -50.78
C LYS A 845 -19.03 19.46 -50.01
N ALA A 846 -18.85 19.52 -48.69
CA ALA A 846 -19.43 20.58 -47.85
C ALA A 846 -18.84 21.96 -48.16
N GLN A 847 -17.52 22.06 -48.31
CA GLN A 847 -16.84 23.32 -48.65
C GLN A 847 -17.24 23.83 -50.03
N LEU A 848 -17.33 22.94 -51.03
CA LEU A 848 -17.80 23.30 -52.37
C LEU A 848 -19.24 23.81 -52.35
N MET A 849 -20.14 23.13 -51.62
CA MET A 849 -21.52 23.60 -51.46
C MET A 849 -21.59 24.94 -50.74
N HIS A 850 -20.79 25.15 -49.69
CA HIS A 850 -20.72 26.41 -48.96
C HIS A 850 -20.22 27.55 -49.85
N LEU A 851 -19.17 27.32 -50.65
CA LEU A 851 -18.65 28.29 -51.60
C LEU A 851 -19.72 28.63 -52.65
N ARG A 852 -20.33 27.62 -53.28
CA ARG A 852 -21.40 27.79 -54.28
C ARG A 852 -22.55 28.62 -53.74
N THR A 853 -23.06 28.29 -52.55
CA THR A 853 -24.22 28.96 -51.95
C THR A 853 -23.93 30.43 -51.60
N ASN A 854 -22.77 30.74 -51.03
CA ASN A 854 -22.43 32.13 -50.68
C ASN A 854 -22.08 32.97 -51.92
N LEU A 855 -21.45 32.36 -52.93
CA LEU A 855 -21.18 33.03 -54.21
C LEU A 855 -22.42 33.14 -55.11
N GLN A 856 -23.51 32.43 -54.80
CA GLN A 856 -24.73 32.34 -55.61
C GLN A 856 -24.52 31.71 -57.01
N HIS A 857 -23.51 30.86 -57.15
CA HIS A 857 -23.27 30.13 -58.40
C HIS A 857 -24.30 29.02 -58.63
N SER A 858 -24.55 28.68 -59.90
CA SER A 858 -25.37 27.55 -60.33
C SER A 858 -24.60 26.23 -60.36
N ASP A 859 -25.31 25.10 -60.38
CA ASP A 859 -24.68 23.76 -60.53
C ASP A 859 -23.98 23.58 -61.88
N ALA A 860 -24.44 24.28 -62.92
CA ALA A 860 -23.83 24.25 -64.23
C ALA A 860 -22.41 24.85 -64.23
N GLN A 861 -22.14 25.83 -63.36
CA GLN A 861 -20.83 26.43 -63.19
C GLN A 861 -19.81 25.50 -62.50
N TRP A 862 -20.26 24.41 -61.85
CA TRP A 862 -19.41 23.46 -61.10
C TRP A 862 -19.58 22.02 -61.59
N ARG A 863 -19.97 21.84 -62.85
CA ARG A 863 -20.36 20.54 -63.41
C ARG A 863 -19.24 19.51 -63.30
N ARG A 864 -17.98 19.88 -63.59
CA ARG A 864 -16.84 18.95 -63.53
C ARG A 864 -16.54 18.52 -62.10
N ALA A 865 -16.56 19.46 -61.16
CA ALA A 865 -16.30 19.20 -59.75
C ALA A 865 -17.34 18.23 -59.15
N PHE A 866 -18.63 18.41 -59.45
CA PHE A 866 -19.67 17.47 -58.99
C PHE A 866 -19.59 16.10 -59.66
N ALA A 867 -19.21 16.03 -60.94
CA ALA A 867 -18.98 14.75 -61.62
C ALA A 867 -17.84 13.96 -60.95
N VAL A 868 -16.71 14.62 -60.67
CA VAL A 868 -15.57 14.01 -59.98
C VAL A 868 -15.96 13.53 -58.57
N LEU A 869 -16.66 14.37 -57.79
CA LEU A 869 -17.14 13.97 -56.46
C LEU A 869 -18.07 12.75 -56.53
N SER A 870 -18.89 12.63 -57.57
CA SER A 870 -19.76 11.47 -57.79
C SER A 870 -18.97 10.21 -58.15
N THR A 871 -17.95 10.29 -59.01
CA THR A 871 -17.07 9.14 -59.34
C THR A 871 -16.41 8.58 -58.06
N ILE A 872 -15.89 9.48 -57.21
CA ILE A 872 -15.27 9.09 -55.93
C ILE A 872 -16.32 8.54 -54.95
N GLU A 873 -17.53 9.09 -54.90
CA GLU A 873 -18.64 8.58 -54.07
C GLU A 873 -19.04 7.14 -54.46
N THR A 874 -19.15 6.85 -55.75
CA THR A 874 -19.41 5.49 -56.27
C THR A 874 -18.28 4.53 -55.89
N THR A 875 -17.02 4.97 -56.02
CA THR A 875 -15.85 4.16 -55.67
C THR A 875 -15.79 3.84 -54.18
N LEU A 876 -16.08 4.82 -53.31
CA LEU A 876 -16.11 4.66 -51.85
C LEU A 876 -17.27 3.77 -51.39
N SER A 877 -18.44 3.89 -52.01
CA SER A 877 -19.65 3.12 -51.64
C SER A 877 -19.60 1.66 -52.10
N ALA A 878 -18.85 1.37 -53.17
CA ALA A 878 -18.61 0.02 -53.67
C ALA A 878 -17.73 -0.83 -52.72
N ILE A 879 -16.90 -0.20 -51.88
CA ILE A 879 -16.11 -0.88 -50.83
C ILE A 879 -17.03 -1.14 -49.63
N ALA A 880 -17.45 -2.38 -49.40
CA ALA A 880 -18.37 -2.74 -48.31
C ALA A 880 -17.63 -3.24 -47.06
N ASP A 881 -17.92 -2.71 -45.87
CA ASP A 881 -17.16 -3.06 -44.66
C ASP A 881 -17.62 -4.40 -44.04
N ASP A 882 -18.76 -4.92 -44.48
CA ASP A 882 -19.49 -6.06 -43.88
C ASP A 882 -19.27 -7.41 -44.59
N VAL A 883 -18.35 -7.47 -45.56
CA VAL A 883 -18.09 -8.66 -46.40
C VAL A 883 -16.65 -9.17 -46.25
N THR A 884 -16.40 -10.39 -46.72
CA THR A 884 -15.03 -10.95 -46.78
C THR A 884 -14.20 -10.27 -47.86
N ALA A 885 -12.88 -10.42 -47.84
CA ALA A 885 -12.01 -9.76 -48.83
C ALA A 885 -12.28 -10.21 -50.27
N GLY A 886 -12.53 -11.50 -50.49
CA GLY A 886 -12.86 -12.02 -51.83
C GLY A 886 -14.16 -11.41 -52.37
N ASP A 887 -15.25 -11.54 -51.59
CA ASP A 887 -16.56 -10.99 -51.97
C ASP A 887 -16.52 -9.47 -52.13
N GLY A 888 -15.77 -8.79 -51.27
CA GLY A 888 -15.58 -7.34 -51.27
C GLY A 888 -14.86 -6.84 -52.52
N LEU A 889 -13.74 -7.46 -52.89
CA LEU A 889 -13.00 -7.14 -54.11
C LEU A 889 -13.85 -7.40 -55.35
N GLN A 890 -14.55 -8.53 -55.39
CA GLN A 890 -15.44 -8.87 -56.49
C GLN A 890 -16.57 -7.85 -56.63
N ARG A 891 -17.26 -7.52 -55.53
CA ARG A 891 -18.31 -6.49 -55.51
C ARG A 891 -17.77 -5.13 -55.96
N TRP A 892 -16.59 -4.75 -55.50
CA TRP A 892 -15.97 -3.47 -55.83
C TRP A 892 -15.71 -3.34 -57.33
N VAL A 893 -15.08 -4.34 -57.94
CA VAL A 893 -14.83 -4.39 -59.38
C VAL A 893 -16.14 -4.36 -60.17
N LEU A 894 -17.09 -5.23 -59.83
CA LEU A 894 -18.38 -5.32 -60.54
C LEU A 894 -19.17 -4.02 -60.47
N THR A 895 -19.20 -3.35 -59.32
CA THR A 895 -19.92 -2.07 -59.16
C THR A 895 -19.31 -0.96 -60.01
N LEU A 896 -17.97 -0.90 -60.12
CA LEU A 896 -17.28 0.09 -60.95
C LEU A 896 -17.47 -0.17 -62.45
N ASP A 897 -17.43 -1.45 -62.85
CA ASP A 897 -17.69 -1.86 -64.23
C ASP A 897 -19.15 -1.58 -64.63
N GLU A 898 -20.13 -1.86 -63.76
CA GLU A 898 -21.55 -1.52 -63.96
C GLU A 898 -21.79 -0.01 -64.08
N ALA A 899 -21.06 0.79 -63.27
CA ALA A 899 -21.06 2.24 -63.34
C ALA A 899 -20.32 2.81 -64.56
N ARG A 900 -19.69 1.95 -65.38
CA ARG A 900 -18.90 2.29 -66.58
C ARG A 900 -17.73 3.23 -66.30
N ILE A 901 -17.11 3.11 -65.12
CA ILE A 901 -15.94 3.91 -64.74
C ILE A 901 -14.69 3.16 -65.18
N ALA A 902 -13.93 3.69 -66.15
CA ALA A 902 -12.66 3.08 -66.54
C ALA A 902 -11.54 3.40 -65.53
N PRO A 903 -10.53 2.52 -65.32
CA PRO A 903 -9.40 2.81 -64.42
C PRO A 903 -8.67 4.12 -64.74
N GLU A 904 -8.50 4.46 -66.02
CA GLU A 904 -7.86 5.70 -66.47
C GLU A 904 -8.69 6.94 -66.09
N GLN A 905 -10.02 6.83 -66.22
CA GLN A 905 -10.94 7.88 -65.81
C GLN A 905 -10.88 8.07 -64.29
N LEU A 906 -10.91 6.98 -63.52
CA LEU A 906 -10.82 7.03 -62.07
C LEU A 906 -9.52 7.68 -61.60
N SER A 907 -8.39 7.39 -62.26
CA SER A 907 -7.09 7.99 -61.93
C SER A 907 -7.08 9.51 -62.15
N HIS A 908 -7.63 9.97 -63.27
CA HIS A 908 -7.76 11.39 -63.56
C HIS A 908 -8.71 12.10 -62.58
N ASP A 909 -9.86 11.50 -62.29
CA ASP A 909 -10.84 12.05 -61.34
C ASP A 909 -10.27 12.09 -59.91
N TRP A 910 -9.48 11.09 -59.51
CA TRP A 910 -8.80 11.07 -58.21
C TRP A 910 -7.79 12.20 -58.05
N LEU A 911 -6.92 12.43 -59.05
CA LEU A 911 -5.98 13.54 -59.03
C LEU A 911 -6.70 14.90 -58.99
N HIS A 912 -7.78 15.04 -59.78
CA HIS A 912 -8.58 16.26 -59.79
C HIS A 912 -9.27 16.50 -58.44
N TYR A 913 -9.80 15.46 -57.80
CA TYR A 913 -10.36 15.54 -56.45
C TYR A 913 -9.32 16.04 -55.43
N GLN A 914 -8.10 15.50 -55.46
CA GLN A 914 -7.03 15.92 -54.55
C GLN A 914 -6.70 17.41 -54.69
N HIS A 915 -6.54 17.89 -55.94
CA HIS A 915 -6.30 19.31 -56.21
C HIS A 915 -7.47 20.20 -55.78
N LEU A 916 -8.71 19.78 -56.06
CA LEU A 916 -9.92 20.51 -55.69
C LEU A 916 -10.03 20.64 -54.16
N HIS A 917 -9.85 19.54 -53.42
CA HIS A 917 -9.90 19.52 -51.97
C HIS A 917 -8.83 20.41 -51.35
N ASP A 918 -7.58 20.35 -51.83
CA ASP A 918 -6.49 21.19 -51.33
C ASP A 918 -6.73 22.68 -51.60
N ALA A 919 -7.23 23.03 -52.79
CA ALA A 919 -7.50 24.40 -53.17
C ALA A 919 -8.67 25.00 -52.37
N LEU A 920 -9.77 24.25 -52.19
CA LEU A 920 -10.90 24.68 -51.36
C LEU A 920 -10.47 24.87 -49.90
N ARG A 921 -9.74 23.91 -49.33
CA ARG A 921 -9.29 23.97 -47.94
C ARG A 921 -8.38 25.17 -47.66
N LYS A 922 -7.50 25.52 -48.62
CA LYS A 922 -6.57 26.65 -48.48
C LYS A 922 -7.23 28.01 -48.71
N HIS A 923 -8.13 28.12 -49.69
CA HIS A 923 -8.54 29.43 -50.24
C HIS A 923 -10.03 29.75 -50.13
N ALA A 924 -10.94 28.79 -49.89
CA ALA A 924 -12.39 29.05 -49.94
C ALA A 924 -12.84 30.17 -48.98
N ARG A 925 -12.31 30.21 -47.75
CA ARG A 925 -12.62 31.28 -46.78
C ARG A 925 -12.11 32.66 -47.23
N ALA A 926 -10.92 32.69 -47.84
CA ALA A 926 -10.31 33.93 -48.31
C ALA A 926 -11.11 34.52 -49.48
N VAL A 927 -11.58 33.67 -50.40
CA VAL A 927 -12.46 34.06 -51.50
C VAL A 927 -13.79 34.64 -50.99
N LEU A 928 -14.45 33.98 -50.03
CA LEU A 928 -15.71 34.48 -49.46
C LEU A 928 -15.52 35.82 -48.75
N ARG A 929 -14.41 35.99 -48.01
CA ARG A 929 -14.09 37.27 -47.37
C ARG A 929 -13.83 38.37 -48.41
N ALA A 930 -13.06 38.07 -49.47
CA ALA A 930 -12.79 38.99 -50.54
C ALA A 930 -14.09 39.44 -51.23
N GLN A 931 -14.97 38.49 -51.58
CA GLN A 931 -16.26 38.80 -52.20
C GLN A 931 -17.14 39.66 -51.28
N ALA A 932 -17.26 39.29 -50.00
CA ALA A 932 -18.06 40.04 -49.03
C ALA A 932 -17.54 41.48 -48.85
N TRP A 933 -16.22 41.66 -48.82
CA TRP A 933 -15.60 42.99 -48.71
C TRP A 933 -15.82 43.81 -49.98
N LEU A 934 -15.59 43.23 -51.16
CA LEU A 934 -15.80 43.89 -52.46
C LEU A 934 -17.27 44.27 -52.69
N MET A 935 -18.22 43.55 -52.09
CA MET A 935 -19.65 43.83 -52.18
C MET A 935 -20.19 44.69 -51.02
N HIS A 936 -19.32 45.17 -50.12
CA HIS A 936 -19.77 45.92 -48.94
C HIS A 936 -20.44 47.24 -49.33
N PRO A 937 -21.63 47.57 -48.81
CA PRO A 937 -22.43 48.72 -49.26
C PRO A 937 -21.78 50.08 -48.96
N GLU A 938 -20.95 50.16 -47.91
CA GLU A 938 -20.26 51.39 -47.51
C GLU A 938 -18.88 51.57 -48.18
N LEU A 939 -18.48 50.64 -49.06
CA LEU A 939 -17.21 50.72 -49.79
C LEU A 939 -17.29 51.84 -50.84
N LYS A 940 -16.42 52.85 -50.70
CA LYS A 940 -16.25 53.93 -51.70
C LYS A 940 -14.82 53.92 -52.22
N LEU A 941 -14.66 53.57 -53.50
CA LEU A 941 -13.36 53.54 -54.16
C LEU A 941 -13.16 54.73 -55.11
N PRO A 942 -11.94 55.24 -55.25
CA PRO A 942 -11.55 56.09 -56.37
C PRO A 942 -11.73 55.36 -57.72
N PRO A 943 -11.92 56.08 -58.83
CA PRO A 943 -12.21 55.48 -60.14
C PRO A 943 -11.13 54.50 -60.64
N GLN A 944 -9.88 54.65 -60.20
CA GLN A 944 -8.77 53.74 -60.53
C GLN A 944 -8.92 52.35 -59.86
N LEU A 945 -9.35 52.31 -58.58
CA LEU A 945 -9.52 51.07 -57.84
C LEU A 945 -10.87 50.38 -58.15
N GLU A 946 -11.87 51.13 -58.63
CA GLU A 946 -13.16 50.56 -59.03
C GLU A 946 -13.04 49.64 -60.26
N GLN A 947 -12.12 49.93 -61.20
CA GLN A 947 -11.84 49.07 -62.34
C GLN A 947 -11.30 47.69 -61.92
N ILE A 948 -10.39 47.68 -60.94
CA ILE A 948 -9.80 46.46 -60.39
C ILE A 948 -10.86 45.66 -59.60
N ARG A 949 -11.75 46.33 -58.85
CA ARG A 949 -12.90 45.69 -58.18
C ARG A 949 -13.81 44.97 -59.17
N ALA A 950 -14.15 45.59 -60.30
CA ALA A 950 -14.99 44.98 -61.32
C ALA A 950 -14.31 43.74 -61.95
N GLU A 951 -13.00 43.81 -62.21
CA GLU A 951 -12.22 42.67 -62.70
C GLU A 951 -12.22 41.49 -61.71
N LEU A 952 -12.01 41.77 -60.42
CA LEU A 952 -12.01 40.76 -59.36
C LEU A 952 -13.38 40.08 -59.21
N LEU A 953 -14.47 40.85 -59.23
CA LEU A 953 -15.83 40.29 -59.13
C LEU A 953 -16.17 39.38 -60.32
N LEU A 954 -15.76 39.76 -61.54
CA LEU A 954 -15.96 38.93 -62.74
C LEU A 954 -15.21 37.59 -62.64
N ARG A 955 -13.97 37.62 -62.15
CA ARG A 955 -13.18 36.39 -61.96
C ARG A 955 -13.74 35.50 -60.85
N ILE A 956 -14.28 36.08 -59.77
CA ILE A 956 -14.96 35.31 -58.71
C ILE A 956 -16.19 34.58 -59.27
N ASP A 957 -16.93 35.18 -60.22
CA ASP A 957 -18.14 34.60 -60.84
C ASP A 957 -17.86 33.54 -61.92
N SER A 958 -16.60 33.25 -62.22
CA SER A 958 -16.19 32.33 -63.30
C SER A 958 -16.49 30.84 -63.05
N GLY A 959 -17.10 30.49 -61.91
CA GLY A 959 -17.48 29.10 -61.61
C GLY A 959 -16.27 28.21 -61.31
N GLU A 960 -16.20 27.04 -61.93
CA GLU A 960 -15.09 26.09 -61.75
C GLU A 960 -13.72 26.63 -62.19
N ALA A 961 -13.69 27.53 -63.18
CA ALA A 961 -12.46 28.17 -63.66
C ALA A 961 -11.78 29.02 -62.57
N LEU A 962 -12.54 29.47 -61.56
CA LEU A 962 -12.03 30.14 -60.38
C LEU A 962 -10.87 29.35 -59.74
N MET A 963 -11.00 28.02 -59.67
CA MET A 963 -10.05 27.16 -58.96
C MET A 963 -8.65 27.18 -59.58
N GLU A 964 -8.54 27.43 -60.89
CA GLU A 964 -7.26 27.53 -61.60
C GLU A 964 -6.60 28.91 -61.42
N GLU A 965 -7.41 29.97 -61.29
CA GLU A 965 -6.94 31.35 -61.14
C GLU A 965 -6.81 31.84 -59.68
N LEU A 966 -7.13 30.99 -58.70
CA LEU A 966 -7.18 31.33 -57.27
C LEU A 966 -5.94 32.09 -56.76
N PRO A 967 -4.68 31.66 -57.03
CA PRO A 967 -3.51 32.36 -56.51
C PRO A 967 -3.39 33.79 -57.04
N GLN A 968 -3.62 33.98 -58.35
CA GLN A 968 -3.54 35.28 -59.00
C GLN A 968 -4.67 36.21 -58.55
N LEU A 969 -5.86 35.66 -58.28
CA LEU A 969 -7.00 36.41 -57.76
C LEU A 969 -6.73 36.93 -56.34
N MET A 970 -6.17 36.09 -55.46
CA MET A 970 -5.83 36.48 -54.09
C MET A 970 -4.76 37.56 -54.04
N GLU A 971 -3.75 37.50 -54.91
CA GLU A 971 -2.68 38.51 -55.01
C GLU A 971 -3.26 39.87 -55.40
N LYS A 972 -4.04 39.93 -56.50
CA LYS A 972 -4.72 41.16 -56.95
C LYS A 972 -5.69 41.73 -55.92
N TRP A 973 -6.42 40.88 -55.20
CA TRP A 973 -7.29 41.31 -54.10
C TRP A 973 -6.47 41.98 -52.98
N GLN A 974 -5.35 41.38 -52.58
CA GLN A 974 -4.51 41.92 -51.52
C GLN A 974 -3.89 43.27 -51.88
N GLU A 975 -3.49 43.46 -53.15
CA GLU A 975 -3.04 44.75 -53.68
C GLU A 975 -4.12 45.83 -53.54
N LEU A 976 -5.34 45.56 -54.02
CA LEU A 976 -6.45 46.50 -53.93
C LEU A 976 -6.78 46.88 -52.47
N TRP A 977 -6.76 45.90 -51.58
CA TRP A 977 -7.03 46.13 -50.16
C TRP A 977 -5.97 47.05 -49.52
N LEU A 978 -4.69 46.80 -49.78
CA LEU A 978 -3.59 47.62 -49.24
C LEU A 978 -3.69 49.08 -49.71
N ASP A 979 -3.95 49.28 -51.00
CA ASP A 979 -4.11 50.62 -51.59
C ASP A 979 -5.30 51.37 -50.96
N TYR A 980 -6.42 50.67 -50.75
CA TYR A 980 -7.58 51.24 -50.08
C TYR A 980 -7.30 51.65 -48.63
N VAL A 981 -6.67 50.77 -47.86
CA VAL A 981 -6.35 51.00 -46.44
C VAL A 981 -5.50 52.25 -46.26
N GLN A 982 -4.48 52.43 -47.11
CA GLN A 982 -3.61 53.61 -47.05
C GLN A 982 -4.40 54.91 -47.29
N LEU A 983 -5.29 54.93 -48.29
CA LEU A 983 -6.13 56.09 -48.60
C LEU A 983 -7.10 56.40 -47.45
N TYR A 984 -7.76 55.37 -46.91
CA TYR A 984 -8.73 55.51 -45.83
C TYR A 984 -8.09 56.04 -44.54
N MET A 985 -6.93 55.49 -44.14
CA MET A 985 -6.23 55.90 -42.93
C MET A 985 -5.82 57.38 -42.98
N LYS A 986 -5.32 57.85 -44.12
CA LYS A 986 -4.94 59.24 -44.33
C LYS A 986 -6.15 60.18 -44.20
N HIS A 987 -7.29 59.79 -44.79
CA HIS A 987 -8.54 60.55 -44.68
C HIS A 987 -9.05 60.61 -43.23
N HIS A 988 -9.08 59.46 -42.53
CA HIS A 988 -9.54 59.36 -41.14
C HIS A 988 -8.70 60.22 -40.18
N GLN A 989 -7.37 60.21 -40.31
CA GLN A 989 -6.48 61.05 -39.50
C GLN A 989 -6.72 62.55 -39.70
N MET A 990 -6.98 62.97 -40.94
CA MET A 990 -7.25 64.37 -41.25
C MET A 990 -8.58 64.84 -40.63
N ALA A 991 -9.63 64.04 -40.78
CA ALA A 991 -10.98 64.36 -40.32
C ALA A 991 -11.13 64.40 -38.79
N HIS A 992 -10.33 63.61 -38.07
CA HIS A 992 -10.32 63.55 -36.60
C HIS A 992 -9.12 64.26 -35.95
N SER A 993 -8.46 65.17 -36.68
CA SER A 993 -7.32 65.93 -36.16
C SER A 993 -7.73 66.96 -35.10
N ASP A 994 -6.82 67.23 -34.15
CA ASP A 994 -7.08 68.17 -33.04
C ASP A 994 -7.47 69.58 -33.53
N LYS A 995 -6.95 69.99 -34.70
CA LYS A 995 -7.28 71.29 -35.32
C LYS A 995 -8.78 71.48 -35.58
N VAL A 996 -9.52 70.40 -35.84
CA VAL A 996 -10.97 70.46 -36.13
C VAL A 996 -11.78 70.69 -34.85
N PHE A 997 -11.30 70.20 -33.70
CA PHE A 997 -12.01 70.23 -32.41
C PHE A 997 -11.54 71.34 -31.46
N GLU A 998 -10.37 71.94 -31.71
CA GLU A 998 -9.75 73.02 -30.93
C GLU A 998 -10.72 74.16 -30.53
N PRO A 999 -11.61 74.67 -31.40
CA PRO A 999 -12.56 75.71 -31.01
C PRO A 999 -13.51 75.33 -29.84
N TYR A 1000 -13.88 74.06 -29.69
CA TYR A 1000 -14.72 73.58 -28.57
C TYR A 1000 -13.91 73.36 -27.30
N ILE A 1001 -12.62 73.03 -27.42
CA ILE A 1001 -11.68 72.97 -26.29
C ILE A 1001 -11.53 74.37 -25.68
N GLN A 1002 -11.45 75.41 -26.51
CA GLN A 1002 -11.36 76.80 -26.06
C GLN A 1002 -12.61 77.27 -25.30
N LEU A 1003 -13.81 76.79 -25.65
CA LEU A 1003 -15.04 77.13 -24.91
C LEU A 1003 -14.99 76.70 -23.43
N ARG A 1004 -14.34 75.58 -23.10
CA ARG A 1004 -14.16 75.12 -21.71
C ARG A 1004 -13.32 76.08 -20.86
N ARG A 1005 -12.52 76.94 -21.50
CA ARG A 1005 -11.65 77.93 -20.83
C ARG A 1005 -12.34 79.27 -20.58
N THR A 1006 -13.55 79.47 -21.11
CA THR A 1006 -14.28 80.75 -20.97
C THR A 1006 -14.78 80.98 -19.53
N PRO A 1007 -14.85 82.24 -19.05
CA PRO A 1007 -15.36 82.56 -17.71
C PRO A 1007 -16.81 82.08 -17.48
N ALA A 1008 -17.67 82.16 -18.49
CA ALA A 1008 -19.05 81.67 -18.41
C ALA A 1008 -19.11 80.14 -18.18
N TYR A 1009 -18.26 79.36 -18.85
CA TYR A 1009 -18.15 77.92 -18.62
C TYR A 1009 -17.66 77.63 -17.20
N ARG A 1010 -16.60 78.32 -16.75
CA ARG A 1010 -16.05 78.15 -15.39
C ARG A 1010 -17.05 78.53 -14.30
N PHE A 1011 -17.82 79.60 -14.51
CA PHE A 1011 -18.87 80.05 -13.61
C PHE A 1011 -19.98 79.01 -13.45
N LEU A 1012 -20.51 78.49 -14.58
CA LEU A 1012 -21.49 77.41 -14.55
C LEU A 1012 -20.90 76.15 -13.90
N THR A 1013 -19.70 75.72 -14.28
CA THR A 1013 -19.06 74.56 -13.66
C THR A 1013 -18.85 74.76 -12.15
N ARG A 1014 -18.54 75.97 -11.68
CA ARG A 1014 -18.44 76.28 -10.24
C ARG A 1014 -19.79 76.15 -9.51
N LEU A 1015 -20.88 76.59 -10.13
CA LEU A 1015 -22.23 76.48 -9.57
C LEU A 1015 -22.78 75.04 -9.53
N LEU A 1016 -22.21 74.10 -10.30
CA LEU A 1016 -22.55 72.68 -10.17
C LEU A 1016 -22.17 72.09 -8.81
N LYS A 1017 -21.29 72.75 -8.03
CA LYS A 1017 -20.93 72.34 -6.66
C LYS A 1017 -22.07 72.57 -5.64
N LEU A 1018 -23.17 73.24 -6.01
CA LEU A 1018 -24.33 73.35 -5.15
C LEU A 1018 -25.04 71.98 -5.01
N HIS A 1019 -25.55 71.67 -3.82
CA HIS A 1019 -26.22 70.40 -3.51
C HIS A 1019 -27.42 70.13 -4.43
N GLN A 1020 -28.12 71.18 -4.87
CA GLN A 1020 -29.19 71.09 -5.85
C GLN A 1020 -28.99 72.19 -6.92
N PRO A 1021 -29.17 71.87 -8.22
CA PRO A 1021 -28.99 72.83 -9.28
C PRO A 1021 -30.07 73.92 -9.23
N LEU A 1022 -29.65 75.18 -9.23
CA LEU A 1022 -30.56 76.32 -9.26
C LEU A 1022 -31.32 76.42 -10.59
N ILE A 1023 -30.69 75.98 -11.68
CA ILE A 1023 -31.22 75.90 -13.05
C ILE A 1023 -30.64 74.69 -13.79
N ASN A 1024 -31.26 74.27 -14.90
CA ASN A 1024 -30.73 73.19 -15.72
C ASN A 1024 -29.55 73.66 -16.61
N MET A 1025 -28.36 73.63 -16.03
CA MET A 1025 -27.10 74.00 -16.70
C MET A 1025 -26.35 72.81 -17.33
N ARG A 1026 -26.72 71.57 -16.98
CA ARG A 1026 -26.03 70.36 -17.45
C ARG A 1026 -26.18 70.18 -18.96
N GLN A 1027 -27.35 70.52 -19.51
CA GLN A 1027 -27.63 70.34 -20.94
C GLN A 1027 -26.67 71.13 -21.85
N VAL A 1028 -26.31 72.36 -21.48
CA VAL A 1028 -25.38 73.19 -22.27
C VAL A 1028 -23.92 72.81 -22.05
N LEU A 1029 -23.55 72.33 -20.87
CA LEU A 1029 -22.20 71.80 -20.63
C LEU A 1029 -21.99 70.44 -21.33
N GLN A 1030 -23.05 69.62 -21.42
CA GLN A 1030 -23.05 68.36 -22.15
C GLN A 1030 -23.00 68.54 -23.67
N SER A 1031 -23.57 69.61 -24.24
CA SER A 1031 -23.47 69.84 -25.69
C SER A 1031 -22.03 70.10 -26.14
N ILE A 1032 -21.22 70.81 -25.34
CA ILE A 1032 -19.78 70.98 -25.60
C ILE A 1032 -19.04 69.63 -25.52
N ALA A 1033 -19.33 68.80 -24.52
CA ALA A 1033 -18.73 67.48 -24.40
C ALA A 1033 -19.17 66.52 -25.52
N HIS A 1034 -20.42 66.61 -25.96
CA HIS A 1034 -20.97 65.81 -27.06
C HIS A 1034 -20.25 66.09 -28.38
N GLU A 1035 -19.96 67.36 -28.70
CA GLU A 1035 -19.22 67.71 -29.91
C GLU A 1035 -17.76 67.22 -29.85
N LEU A 1036 -17.10 67.28 -28.69
CA LEU A 1036 -15.73 66.75 -28.52
C LEU A 1036 -15.68 65.21 -28.63
N ASN A 1037 -16.71 64.50 -28.14
CA ASN A 1037 -16.80 63.04 -28.23
C ASN A 1037 -16.98 62.51 -29.66
N LYS A 1038 -17.23 63.38 -30.65
CA LYS A 1038 -17.25 63.00 -32.07
C LYS A 1038 -15.84 62.78 -32.64
N GLN A 1039 -14.77 63.10 -31.90
CA GLN A 1039 -13.40 62.76 -32.27
C GLN A 1039 -13.16 61.26 -32.07
N CYS A 1040 -12.78 60.54 -33.13
CA CYS A 1040 -12.58 59.09 -33.06
C CYS A 1040 -11.29 58.76 -32.28
N PRO A 1041 -11.35 57.90 -31.24
CA PRO A 1041 -10.18 57.53 -30.42
C PRO A 1041 -9.34 56.40 -31.03
N GLN A 1042 -9.71 55.86 -32.19
CA GLN A 1042 -9.02 54.70 -32.77
C GLN A 1042 -7.63 55.07 -33.29
N THR A 1043 -6.63 54.27 -32.90
CA THR A 1043 -5.27 54.40 -33.43
C THR A 1043 -5.15 53.82 -34.84
N SER A 1044 -4.16 54.29 -35.60
CA SER A 1044 -3.89 53.80 -36.96
C SER A 1044 -3.65 52.29 -37.04
N ALA A 1045 -2.99 51.69 -36.04
CA ALA A 1045 -2.74 50.25 -36.00
C ALA A 1045 -4.01 49.43 -35.72
N GLN A 1046 -4.93 49.93 -34.88
CA GLN A 1046 -6.22 49.29 -34.64
C GLN A 1046 -7.09 49.37 -35.90
N LEU A 1047 -7.11 50.54 -36.55
CA LEU A 1047 -7.90 50.76 -37.75
C LEU A 1047 -7.49 49.84 -38.91
N GLN A 1048 -6.18 49.64 -39.14
CA GLN A 1048 -5.68 48.75 -40.19
C GLN A 1048 -6.18 47.30 -40.02
N ARG A 1049 -6.28 46.80 -38.79
CA ARG A 1049 -6.81 45.44 -38.52
C ARG A 1049 -8.31 45.35 -38.83
N TRP A 1050 -9.07 46.37 -38.47
CA TRP A 1050 -10.51 46.41 -38.72
C TRP A 1050 -10.86 46.52 -40.20
N LEU A 1051 -10.03 47.21 -40.97
CA LEU A 1051 -10.25 47.42 -42.40
C LEU A 1051 -10.18 46.12 -43.24
N LEU A 1052 -9.68 45.02 -42.66
CA LEU A 1052 -9.73 43.70 -43.29
C LEU A 1052 -11.14 43.08 -43.29
N GLU A 1053 -11.98 43.44 -42.32
CA GLU A 1053 -13.33 42.89 -42.15
C GLU A 1053 -14.41 43.80 -42.74
N ALA A 1054 -14.24 45.14 -42.66
CA ALA A 1054 -15.17 46.11 -43.25
C ALA A 1054 -14.42 47.34 -43.76
N PRO A 1055 -14.90 48.04 -44.81
CA PRO A 1055 -14.19 49.16 -45.43
C PRO A 1055 -14.21 50.45 -44.60
N VAL A 1056 -14.97 50.53 -43.50
CA VAL A 1056 -15.06 51.74 -42.65
C VAL A 1056 -14.73 51.45 -41.19
N CYS A 1057 -14.34 52.49 -40.46
CA CYS A 1057 -14.11 52.41 -39.01
C CYS A 1057 -15.40 52.01 -38.29
N PRO A 1058 -15.38 50.99 -37.40
CA PRO A 1058 -16.57 50.54 -36.68
C PRO A 1058 -17.12 51.59 -35.71
N GLN A 1059 -16.28 52.54 -35.26
CA GLN A 1059 -16.66 53.53 -34.26
C GLN A 1059 -17.23 54.82 -34.87
N CYS A 1060 -16.54 55.43 -35.84
CA CYS A 1060 -17.01 56.68 -36.45
C CYS A 1060 -17.82 56.46 -37.74
N ARG A 1061 -17.71 55.29 -38.38
CA ARG A 1061 -18.32 54.96 -39.68
C ARG A 1061 -18.08 55.98 -40.79
N LEU A 1062 -17.01 56.77 -40.67
CA LEU A 1062 -16.67 57.82 -41.62
C LEU A 1062 -16.36 57.20 -42.98
N GLN A 1063 -17.07 57.58 -44.03
CA GLN A 1063 -16.78 57.09 -45.38
C GLN A 1063 -15.62 57.90 -46.01
N LEU A 1064 -14.90 57.27 -46.93
CA LEU A 1064 -13.83 57.95 -47.67
C LEU A 1064 -14.41 59.16 -48.42
N GLY A 1065 -13.90 60.37 -48.13
CA GLY A 1065 -14.37 61.64 -48.70
C GLY A 1065 -15.45 62.39 -47.87
N GLU A 1066 -15.95 61.81 -46.78
CA GLU A 1066 -16.92 62.44 -45.87
C GLU A 1066 -16.21 63.28 -44.77
N GLN A 1067 -16.87 64.33 -44.24
CA GLN A 1067 -16.35 65.16 -43.14
C GLN A 1067 -17.18 65.00 -41.84
N VAL A 1068 -16.55 65.21 -40.68
CA VAL A 1068 -17.23 65.13 -39.38
C VAL A 1068 -18.18 66.32 -39.18
N SER A 1069 -19.45 66.04 -38.90
CA SER A 1069 -20.49 67.08 -38.69
C SER A 1069 -20.46 67.64 -37.26
N LEU A 1070 -20.08 68.91 -37.11
CA LEU A 1070 -19.96 69.63 -35.83
C LEU A 1070 -20.89 70.85 -35.76
N THR A 1071 -21.48 71.10 -34.58
CA THR A 1071 -22.42 72.23 -34.37
C THR A 1071 -21.69 73.57 -34.23
N PRO A 1072 -21.91 74.59 -35.08
CA PRO A 1072 -21.12 75.83 -35.07
C PRO A 1072 -20.87 76.43 -33.69
N VAL A 1073 -19.59 76.59 -33.33
CA VAL A 1073 -19.09 77.00 -31.99
C VAL A 1073 -19.79 78.26 -31.46
N LYS A 1074 -20.10 79.21 -32.35
CA LYS A 1074 -20.79 80.45 -32.01
C LYS A 1074 -22.18 80.20 -31.38
N GLN A 1075 -22.93 79.23 -31.88
CA GLN A 1075 -24.26 78.89 -31.35
C GLN A 1075 -24.16 78.29 -29.94
N VAL A 1076 -23.15 77.45 -29.69
CA VAL A 1076 -22.92 76.83 -28.39
C VAL A 1076 -22.48 77.88 -27.35
N MET A 1077 -21.65 78.85 -27.77
CA MET A 1077 -21.22 79.98 -26.94
C MET A 1077 -22.39 80.88 -26.52
N GLU A 1078 -23.29 81.22 -27.45
CA GLU A 1078 -24.48 82.04 -27.16
C GLU A 1078 -25.43 81.35 -26.16
N GLN A 1079 -25.55 80.02 -26.24
CA GLN A 1079 -26.33 79.24 -25.27
C GLN A 1079 -25.67 79.23 -23.89
N LEU A 1080 -24.33 79.10 -23.84
CA LEU A 1080 -23.55 79.11 -22.59
C LEU A 1080 -23.72 80.43 -21.82
N GLU A 1081 -23.58 81.56 -22.52
CA GLU A 1081 -23.75 82.90 -21.95
C GLU A 1081 -25.18 83.14 -21.44
N ARG A 1082 -26.18 82.69 -22.21
CA ARG A 1082 -27.59 82.80 -21.82
C ARG A 1082 -27.88 82.04 -20.52
N VAL A 1083 -27.39 80.80 -20.39
CA VAL A 1083 -27.60 80.00 -19.18
C VAL A 1083 -26.86 80.60 -17.98
N ALA A 1084 -25.65 81.13 -18.17
CA ALA A 1084 -24.91 81.83 -17.13
C ALA A 1084 -25.67 83.04 -16.59
N ARG A 1085 -26.29 83.84 -17.47
CA ARG A 1085 -27.13 84.97 -17.06
C ARG A 1085 -28.35 84.53 -16.25
N ILE A 1086 -29.08 83.50 -16.68
CA ILE A 1086 -30.25 82.98 -15.95
C ILE A 1086 -29.84 82.49 -14.54
N ALA A 1087 -28.65 81.89 -14.40
CA ALA A 1087 -28.14 81.45 -13.10
C ALA A 1087 -27.93 82.64 -12.15
N LYS A 1088 -27.33 83.74 -12.64
CA LYS A 1088 -27.17 84.98 -11.86
C LYS A 1088 -28.51 85.58 -11.45
N GLU A 1089 -29.48 85.65 -12.37
CA GLU A 1089 -30.85 86.12 -12.08
C GLU A 1089 -31.51 85.32 -10.95
N ARG A 1090 -31.30 84.00 -10.93
CA ARG A 1090 -31.86 83.13 -9.88
C ARG A 1090 -31.25 83.36 -8.51
N ILE A 1091 -29.95 83.61 -8.43
CA ILE A 1091 -29.26 83.95 -7.16
C ILE A 1091 -29.69 85.34 -6.67
N CYS A 1092 -29.90 86.28 -7.59
CA CYS A 1092 -30.36 87.64 -7.29
C CYS A 1092 -31.85 87.76 -6.92
N ALA A 1093 -32.64 86.69 -7.05
CA ALA A 1093 -34.06 86.72 -6.75
C ALA A 1093 -34.33 87.09 -5.27
N SER A 1094 -35.32 87.96 -5.04
CA SER A 1094 -35.61 88.55 -3.72
C SER A 1094 -35.85 87.50 -2.60
N GLY A 1095 -36.46 86.36 -2.94
CA GLY A 1095 -36.67 85.25 -1.99
C GLY A 1095 -35.39 84.49 -1.62
N VAL A 1096 -34.42 84.41 -2.53
CA VAL A 1096 -33.11 83.78 -2.30
C VAL A 1096 -32.21 84.73 -1.50
N ARG A 1097 -32.17 86.01 -1.90
CA ARG A 1097 -31.43 87.06 -1.19
C ARG A 1097 -31.87 87.24 0.25
N LYS A 1098 -33.17 87.28 0.55
CA LYS A 1098 -33.66 87.38 1.94
C LYS A 1098 -33.23 86.20 2.81
N ARG A 1099 -33.16 84.98 2.26
CA ARG A 1099 -32.68 83.80 3.00
C ARG A 1099 -31.18 83.89 3.29
N ILE A 1100 -30.41 84.37 2.32
CA ILE A 1100 -28.97 84.60 2.48
C ILE A 1100 -28.72 85.71 3.51
N GLU A 1101 -29.47 86.81 3.45
CA GLU A 1101 -29.37 87.94 4.39
C GLU A 1101 -29.70 87.52 5.83
N ASN A 1102 -30.79 86.76 6.03
CA ASN A 1102 -31.15 86.23 7.35
C ASN A 1102 -30.06 85.30 7.92
N TYR A 1103 -29.37 84.53 7.06
CA TYR A 1103 -28.28 83.67 7.49
C TYR A 1103 -26.99 84.45 7.77
N ILE A 1104 -26.65 85.45 6.96
CA ILE A 1104 -25.52 86.35 7.22
C ILE A 1104 -25.67 87.02 8.61
N ALA A 1105 -26.89 87.39 8.99
CA ALA A 1105 -27.18 87.97 10.31
C ALA A 1105 -26.88 87.02 11.49
N THR A 1106 -26.96 85.70 11.29
CA THR A 1106 -26.64 84.70 12.32
C THR A 1106 -25.17 84.26 12.32
N MET A 1107 -24.36 84.71 11.35
CA MET A 1107 -22.93 84.36 11.26
C MET A 1107 -22.04 85.29 12.11
N PRO A 1108 -21.01 84.76 12.79
CA PRO A 1108 -20.00 85.60 13.45
C PRO A 1108 -19.22 86.44 12.43
N SER A 1109 -18.72 87.61 12.85
CA SER A 1109 -17.91 88.49 12.00
C SER A 1109 -16.61 87.81 11.58
N GLY A 1110 -16.42 87.61 10.28
CA GLY A 1110 -15.26 86.89 9.73
C GLY A 1110 -15.21 86.94 8.20
N TYR A 1111 -14.18 86.32 7.62
CA TYR A 1111 -13.88 86.40 6.18
C TYR A 1111 -15.00 85.83 5.28
N ALA A 1112 -15.61 84.71 5.69
CA ALA A 1112 -16.74 84.10 4.98
C ALA A 1112 -17.98 85.00 4.95
N ARG A 1113 -18.26 85.70 6.07
CA ARG A 1113 -19.34 86.68 6.17
C ARG A 1113 -19.11 87.84 5.20
N ASN A 1114 -17.92 88.42 5.18
CA ASN A 1114 -17.58 89.52 4.25
C ASN A 1114 -17.72 89.11 2.78
N ARG A 1115 -17.40 87.86 2.43
CA ARG A 1115 -17.57 87.36 1.05
C ARG A 1115 -19.03 87.07 0.70
N MET A 1116 -19.82 86.55 1.62
CA MET A 1116 -21.27 86.42 1.47
C MET A 1116 -21.95 87.80 1.32
N GLU A 1117 -21.48 88.81 2.05
CA GLU A 1117 -21.92 90.20 1.87
C GLU A 1117 -21.51 90.76 0.49
N ARG A 1118 -20.30 90.46 0.01
CA ARG A 1118 -19.89 90.80 -1.38
C ARG A 1118 -20.80 90.15 -2.43
N LEU A 1119 -21.18 88.89 -2.25
CA LEU A 1119 -22.12 88.20 -3.14
C LEU A 1119 -23.49 88.91 -3.16
N MET A 1120 -23.92 89.48 -2.03
CA MET A 1120 -25.18 90.25 -1.93
C MET A 1120 -25.11 91.60 -2.65
N HIS A 1121 -23.92 92.17 -2.83
CA HIS A 1121 -23.72 93.41 -3.59
C HIS A 1121 -23.61 93.22 -5.10
N LEU A 1122 -23.40 92.00 -5.60
CA LEU A 1122 -23.29 91.73 -7.03
C LEU A 1122 -24.64 91.88 -7.74
N SER A 1123 -24.63 92.34 -8.98
CA SER A 1123 -25.79 92.42 -9.87
C SER A 1123 -25.75 91.35 -10.96
N VAL A 1124 -26.86 91.14 -11.66
CA VAL A 1124 -26.93 90.22 -12.80
C VAL A 1124 -25.98 90.63 -13.93
N ASP A 1125 -25.77 91.93 -14.10
CA ASP A 1125 -24.96 92.51 -15.18
C ASP A 1125 -23.46 92.55 -14.86
N ASP A 1126 -23.05 92.19 -13.64
CA ASP A 1126 -21.64 92.13 -13.26
C ASP A 1126 -20.92 90.97 -13.97
N ASP A 1127 -19.63 91.16 -14.28
CA ASP A 1127 -18.82 90.19 -15.02
C ASP A 1127 -18.73 88.81 -14.33
N HIS A 1128 -18.66 87.74 -15.12
CA HIS A 1128 -18.53 86.36 -14.62
C HIS A 1128 -17.31 86.17 -13.72
N GLU A 1129 -16.20 86.88 -13.98
CA GLU A 1129 -15.01 86.84 -13.11
C GLU A 1129 -15.27 87.48 -11.73
N MET A 1130 -16.07 88.55 -11.65
CA MET A 1130 -16.49 89.12 -10.37
C MET A 1130 -17.34 88.14 -9.58
N TRP A 1131 -18.26 87.44 -10.25
CA TRP A 1131 -19.05 86.36 -9.66
C TRP A 1131 -18.20 85.17 -9.21
N LEU A 1132 -17.21 84.74 -10.01
CA LEU A 1132 -16.26 83.68 -9.65
C LEU A 1132 -15.39 84.05 -8.43
N SER A 1133 -15.01 85.33 -8.31
CA SER A 1133 -14.23 85.82 -7.17
C SER A 1133 -15.02 85.82 -5.85
N ALA A 1134 -16.35 85.98 -5.93
CA ALA A 1134 -17.25 85.94 -4.78
C ALA A 1134 -17.68 84.50 -4.42
N LEU A 1135 -17.89 83.64 -5.42
CA LEU A 1135 -18.32 82.24 -5.24
C LEU A 1135 -17.13 81.30 -4.96
N THR A 1136 -16.47 81.52 -3.82
CA THR A 1136 -15.45 80.60 -3.33
C THR A 1136 -16.06 79.38 -2.68
N ASP A 1137 -15.28 78.30 -2.50
CA ASP A 1137 -15.82 77.03 -2.00
C ASP A 1137 -16.46 77.17 -0.59
N ASP A 1138 -15.88 77.98 0.31
CA ASP A 1138 -16.50 78.33 1.61
C ASP A 1138 -17.88 79.02 1.44
N VAL A 1139 -18.01 79.91 0.45
CA VAL A 1139 -19.27 80.62 0.16
C VAL A 1139 -20.30 79.65 -0.41
N LEU A 1140 -19.88 78.67 -1.22
CA LEU A 1140 -20.75 77.62 -1.74
C LEU A 1140 -21.25 76.68 -0.63
N GLU A 1141 -20.43 76.37 0.37
CA GLU A 1141 -20.87 75.62 1.56
C GLU A 1141 -21.94 76.37 2.36
N HIS A 1142 -21.71 77.66 2.62
CA HIS A 1142 -22.71 78.50 3.28
C HIS A 1142 -23.98 78.66 2.43
N LEU A 1143 -23.87 78.84 1.12
CA LEU A 1143 -25.02 78.85 0.22
C LEU A 1143 -25.78 77.52 0.24
N ASN A 1144 -25.08 76.39 0.32
CA ASN A 1144 -25.70 75.08 0.47
C ASN A 1144 -26.45 74.95 1.80
N ALA A 1145 -25.86 75.42 2.91
CA ALA A 1145 -26.51 75.40 4.23
C ALA A 1145 -27.77 76.30 4.28
N VAL A 1146 -27.74 77.45 3.60
CA VAL A 1146 -28.87 78.40 3.52
C VAL A 1146 -30.00 77.90 2.65
N LEU A 1147 -29.65 77.45 1.44
CA LEU A 1147 -30.63 77.16 0.41
C LEU A 1147 -31.19 75.75 0.55
N PHE A 1148 -30.44 74.84 1.17
CA PHE A 1148 -30.76 73.42 1.29
C PHE A 1148 -30.46 72.90 2.72
N PRO A 1149 -31.27 73.28 3.73
CA PRO A 1149 -31.02 72.96 5.14
C PRO A 1149 -31.14 71.47 5.50
N THR A 1150 -31.73 70.64 4.63
CA THR A 1150 -31.74 69.19 4.77
C THR A 1150 -30.77 68.55 3.76
N ALA A 1151 -29.72 67.91 4.27
CA ALA A 1151 -28.76 67.19 3.46
C ALA A 1151 -29.41 65.91 2.89
N PRO A 1152 -29.31 65.64 1.57
CA PRO A 1152 -29.81 64.40 1.00
C PRO A 1152 -28.94 63.20 1.41
N ALA A 1153 -29.57 62.06 1.68
CA ALA A 1153 -28.86 60.80 1.94
C ALA A 1153 -28.14 60.35 0.67
N VAL A 1154 -26.86 59.97 0.76
CA VAL A 1154 -26.05 59.60 -0.39
C VAL A 1154 -26.02 58.07 -0.58
N ARG A 1155 -26.16 57.58 -1.81
CA ARG A 1155 -26.13 56.14 -2.15
C ARG A 1155 -25.24 55.89 -3.38
N THR A 1156 -24.40 54.86 -3.31
CA THR A 1156 -23.43 54.53 -4.37
C THR A 1156 -23.93 53.38 -5.23
N LEU A 1157 -24.00 53.58 -6.55
CA LEU A 1157 -24.59 52.61 -7.48
C LEU A 1157 -23.76 51.33 -7.62
N GLU A 1158 -22.44 51.40 -7.45
CA GLU A 1158 -21.55 50.24 -7.50
C GLU A 1158 -21.89 49.19 -6.43
N GLN A 1159 -22.31 49.63 -5.24
CA GLN A 1159 -22.76 48.73 -4.17
C GLN A 1159 -23.99 47.93 -4.59
N LEU A 1160 -24.98 48.59 -5.20
CA LEU A 1160 -26.16 47.91 -5.73
C LEU A 1160 -25.80 46.95 -6.87
N THR A 1161 -24.85 47.35 -7.72
CA THR A 1161 -24.39 46.52 -8.83
C THR A 1161 -23.70 45.25 -8.31
N HIS A 1162 -22.90 45.35 -7.25
CA HIS A 1162 -22.27 44.21 -6.60
C HIS A 1162 -23.29 43.24 -5.98
N GLU A 1163 -24.37 43.76 -5.38
CA GLU A 1163 -25.41 42.92 -4.77
C GLU A 1163 -26.26 42.15 -5.79
N LEU A 1164 -26.37 42.66 -7.03
CA LEU A 1164 -27.22 42.08 -8.08
C LEU A 1164 -26.45 41.33 -9.18
N ALA A 1165 -25.18 41.65 -9.44
CA ALA A 1165 -24.44 41.09 -10.58
C ALA A 1165 -24.21 39.57 -10.47
N GLY A 1166 -24.53 38.84 -11.55
CA GLY A 1166 -24.28 37.40 -11.67
C GLY A 1166 -25.18 36.49 -10.84
N ARG A 1167 -26.15 37.05 -10.09
CA ARG A 1167 -27.06 36.28 -9.25
C ARG A 1167 -28.39 36.03 -9.96
N VAL A 1168 -28.87 34.79 -9.90
CA VAL A 1168 -30.22 34.43 -10.35
C VAL A 1168 -31.16 34.58 -9.16
N MET A 1169 -32.09 35.53 -9.24
CA MET A 1169 -33.00 35.88 -8.14
C MET A 1169 -34.43 36.01 -8.68
N THR A 1170 -35.41 35.73 -7.84
CA THR A 1170 -36.82 36.01 -8.14
C THR A 1170 -37.10 37.51 -8.06
N LYS A 1171 -38.17 37.97 -8.72
CA LYS A 1171 -38.59 39.39 -8.68
C LYS A 1171 -38.75 39.90 -7.24
N THR A 1172 -39.26 39.07 -6.33
CA THR A 1172 -39.48 39.42 -4.93
C THR A 1172 -38.17 39.66 -4.20
N GLU A 1173 -37.18 38.79 -4.41
CA GLU A 1173 -35.86 38.91 -3.80
C GLU A 1173 -35.10 40.12 -4.34
N ALA A 1174 -35.15 40.37 -5.65
CA ALA A 1174 -34.52 41.55 -6.24
C ALA A 1174 -35.08 42.87 -5.69
N VAL A 1175 -36.41 42.93 -5.47
CA VAL A 1175 -37.05 44.10 -4.86
C VAL A 1175 -36.64 44.27 -3.40
N GLN A 1176 -36.57 43.19 -2.62
CA GLN A 1176 -36.14 43.25 -1.22
C GLN A 1176 -34.68 43.70 -1.09
N THR A 1177 -33.78 43.20 -1.94
CA THR A 1177 -32.38 43.63 -1.99
C THR A 1177 -32.27 45.12 -2.32
N PHE A 1178 -33.01 45.61 -3.31
CA PHE A 1178 -33.02 47.03 -3.66
C PHE A 1178 -33.52 47.92 -2.51
N VAL A 1179 -34.59 47.51 -1.82
CA VAL A 1179 -35.14 48.26 -0.67
C VAL A 1179 -34.17 48.24 0.51
N ALA A 1180 -33.54 47.09 0.79
CA ALA A 1180 -32.56 46.95 1.85
C ALA A 1180 -31.33 47.85 1.62
N TRP A 1181 -30.82 47.88 0.38
CA TRP A 1181 -29.74 48.80 -0.01
C TRP A 1181 -30.14 50.27 0.14
N LEU A 1182 -31.38 50.62 -0.25
CA LEU A 1182 -31.88 52.00 -0.13
C LEU A 1182 -31.90 52.46 1.34
N ASP A 1183 -32.26 51.58 2.28
CA ASP A 1183 -32.42 51.86 3.71
C ASP A 1183 -31.13 51.74 4.55
N GLN A 1184 -29.98 51.41 3.95
CA GLN A 1184 -28.69 51.35 4.65
C GLN A 1184 -27.84 52.61 4.37
N PRO A 1185 -27.14 53.21 5.35
CA PRO A 1185 -26.93 52.74 6.73
C PRO A 1185 -28.04 53.13 7.72
N SER A 1186 -29.00 53.97 7.29
CA SER A 1186 -30.10 54.44 8.13
C SER A 1186 -31.41 54.44 7.34
N LYS A 1187 -32.46 53.90 7.97
CA LYS A 1187 -33.79 53.72 7.37
C LYS A 1187 -34.35 55.07 6.92
N LEU A 1188 -34.65 55.19 5.62
CA LEU A 1188 -35.09 56.45 5.03
C LEU A 1188 -36.59 56.63 5.22
N GLN A 1189 -37.01 57.85 5.56
CA GLN A 1189 -38.41 58.21 5.59
C GLN A 1189 -38.90 58.55 4.18
N PRO A 1190 -40.21 58.41 3.88
CA PRO A 1190 -40.75 58.67 2.53
C PRO A 1190 -40.49 60.08 1.96
N ARG A 1191 -40.10 61.04 2.79
CA ARG A 1191 -39.80 62.43 2.39
C ARG A 1191 -38.31 62.76 2.36
N ASP A 1192 -37.44 61.80 2.70
CA ASP A 1192 -36.00 62.00 2.66
C ASP A 1192 -35.52 62.04 1.21
N LYS A 1193 -34.69 63.03 0.90
CA LYS A 1193 -34.12 63.17 -0.44
C LYS A 1193 -32.87 62.30 -0.55
N ILE A 1194 -32.74 61.54 -1.64
CA ILE A 1194 -31.60 60.64 -1.88
C ILE A 1194 -30.79 61.18 -3.07
N LYS A 1195 -29.46 61.21 -2.93
CA LYS A 1195 -28.50 61.52 -3.99
C LYS A 1195 -27.76 60.23 -4.38
N PHE A 1196 -27.94 59.79 -5.62
CA PHE A 1196 -27.20 58.65 -6.17
C PHE A 1196 -25.87 59.12 -6.77
N VAL A 1197 -24.79 58.39 -6.49
CA VAL A 1197 -23.43 58.67 -6.99
C VAL A 1197 -22.86 57.39 -7.60
N SER A 1198 -21.99 57.54 -8.60
CA SER A 1198 -21.19 56.46 -9.17
C SER A 1198 -19.72 56.85 -9.04
N GLU A 1199 -18.87 55.95 -8.57
CA GLU A 1199 -17.44 56.19 -8.33
C GLU A 1199 -16.62 56.33 -9.63
N ARG A 1200 -17.22 56.09 -10.80
CA ARG A 1200 -16.55 56.35 -12.09
C ARG A 1200 -16.92 57.73 -12.63
N LEU A 1201 -16.22 58.74 -12.14
CA LEU A 1201 -15.90 59.98 -12.84
C LEU A 1201 -14.80 60.68 -12.01
N ASP A 1202 -13.56 60.50 -12.45
CA ASP A 1202 -12.33 61.26 -12.16
C ASP A 1202 -11.12 60.30 -12.08
N SER A 1203 -10.84 59.63 -13.20
CA SER A 1203 -9.51 59.09 -13.49
C SER A 1203 -9.19 59.37 -14.95
N ASP A 1204 -9.14 60.66 -15.27
CA ASP A 1204 -8.43 61.21 -16.42
C ASP A 1204 -7.79 62.51 -15.88
N ASP A 1205 -6.61 62.35 -15.27
CA ASP A 1205 -5.53 63.33 -15.39
C ASP A 1205 -4.83 63.09 -16.73
#